data_AF-A0A1H1G2R2-F1
#
_entry.id   AF-A0A1H1G2R2-F1
#
_cell.length_a   1.000
_cell.length_b   1.000
_cell.length_c   1.000
_cell.angle_alpha   90.00
_cell.angle_beta   90.00
_cell.angle_gamma   90.00
#
_symmetry.space_group_name_H-M   'P 1'
#
loop_
_entity.id
_entity.type
_entity.pdbx_description
1 polymer ?
#
loop_
_entity_poly.entity_id
_entity_poly.type
_entity_poly.pdbx_seq_one_letter_code
_entity_poly.pdbx_strand_id
1 'polypeptide(L)'
;MTREIESDGREEAGIESDGLRLGRRAMMAALGVAGFGAVGSEPALARQEAQGGGNANQPWRTWEGDVDADGNRLTNLRSADPDHLYTSAREADVVVWRDSEGVYQADGPDGTVATEEELMAAVQAAVDSLSDDRETAERVLVASGGVVDATDEVTGVDLPSHTTVDVAGEITVEGETDDLFSAVGAENVEIPRLTVKGPASRAVFVDDCSRVRLGHLWIEGVTVQGVRIQGGTEDVQIDTAYVAETGHHGIETYDVTRIQIGQVVGVDPGSSVLLLNETFDATVGQVIGKNPTFDYATFRLANGCRNVTCGRVVSRGGVRGVSIITGTRDVTVGEVHVNGGRKAGILLVDVRNVNILGGVIKNVDGAGVNIWSIGLQGTTSEINESISLGNLRIVDERPEEERSQTHAIRERGACLHNRFLDNDVRGGGTEELIEVASETTIVDRNVGGGLASGTVTLDPGASPAGRVEGVTTHRASSLSVRAQPLDGPDAAFAWEEWFEWTGSQWDLVFDWRTDPGESVTLEYVVDRPQGTTDREFDRDEIWEESVPDVESGTYRIVAAHSGKVMEVADGAESMGANVQQGTWNDEPHQRWKVSVSDREDTGWRVYASGIAAEHSGRGLTVSNGDARQGTGQSFTLERYENGHQIKTDDGRLQVEDGSTDDGANVVEGDWEGRANQIWLFEEV
;
A
#
# COMPACT_ATOMS: atom_id res chain seq x y z
N MET A 1 -48.74 18.99 43.68
CA MET A 1 -49.51 18.92 42.42
C MET A 1 -48.95 17.73 41.65
N THR A 2 -49.56 16.55 41.78
CA THR A 2 -50.52 15.95 40.81
C THR A 2 -49.85 15.75 39.44
N ARG A 3 -49.60 14.54 38.94
CA ARG A 3 -50.59 13.48 38.58
C ARG A 3 -49.87 12.16 38.22
N GLU A 4 -50.39 11.01 38.72
CA GLU A 4 -51.02 9.86 37.98
C GLU A 4 -49.98 8.84 37.42
N ILE A 5 -49.86 7.58 37.89
CA ILE A 5 -50.79 6.40 37.85
C ILE A 5 -51.12 6.06 36.38
N GLU A 6 -50.73 4.94 35.76
CA GLU A 6 -51.14 3.51 35.90
C GLU A 6 -50.26 2.71 34.89
N SER A 7 -49.48 1.66 35.21
CA SER A 7 -49.78 0.23 35.52
C SER A 7 -50.72 -0.51 34.55
N ASP A 8 -50.15 -1.43 33.76
CA ASP A 8 -50.54 -2.84 33.54
C ASP A 8 -50.15 -3.31 32.12
N GLY A 9 -49.51 -4.46 31.89
CA GLY A 9 -49.08 -5.49 32.81
C GLY A 9 -48.45 -6.68 32.08
N ARG A 10 -47.71 -7.46 32.87
CA ARG A 10 -47.36 -8.89 32.77
C ARG A 10 -46.33 -9.30 31.72
N GLU A 11 -45.11 -9.57 32.18
CA GLU A 11 -44.64 -10.85 32.78
C GLU A 11 -44.47 -11.93 31.71
N GLU A 12 -43.21 -12.21 31.36
CA GLU A 12 -42.70 -13.56 31.58
C GLU A 12 -41.19 -13.56 31.82
N ALA A 13 -40.81 -14.35 32.81
CA ALA A 13 -39.48 -14.48 33.38
C ALA A 13 -38.54 -15.27 32.47
N GLY A 14 -37.24 -14.92 32.49
CA GLY A 14 -36.20 -15.64 31.77
C GLY A 14 -34.82 -15.46 32.39
N ILE A 15 -34.60 -16.14 33.52
CA ILE A 15 -33.36 -16.78 33.99
C ILE A 15 -32.05 -15.97 33.85
N GLU A 16 -31.57 -15.47 34.99
CA GLU A 16 -30.13 -15.29 35.24
C GLU A 16 -29.41 -16.62 34.97
N SER A 17 -28.46 -16.61 34.04
CA SER A 17 -27.41 -17.62 33.98
C SER A 17 -26.05 -16.94 34.10
N ASP A 18 -25.28 -17.45 35.05
CA ASP A 18 -23.98 -17.00 35.49
C ASP A 18 -22.97 -16.87 34.33
N GLY A 19 -22.39 -15.67 34.21
CA GLY A 19 -20.96 -15.51 34.44
C GLY A 19 -19.94 -16.19 33.51
N LEU A 20 -20.33 -16.67 32.32
CA LEU A 20 -19.38 -17.15 31.30
C LEU A 20 -19.47 -16.30 30.04
N ARG A 21 -18.68 -15.22 30.00
CA ARG A 21 -18.40 -14.47 28.78
C ARG A 21 -17.31 -15.21 28.00
N LEU A 22 -17.71 -15.95 26.97
CA LEU A 22 -16.78 -16.54 26.01
C LEU A 22 -16.20 -15.42 25.14
N GLY A 23 -14.90 -15.17 25.22
CA GLY A 23 -14.21 -14.24 24.32
C GLY A 23 -14.20 -14.75 22.87
N ARG A 24 -14.03 -13.85 21.89
CA ARG A 24 -14.11 -14.12 20.43
C ARG A 24 -13.32 -15.35 19.97
N ARG A 25 -12.18 -15.68 20.61
CA ARG A 25 -11.43 -16.93 20.36
C ARG A 25 -12.19 -18.20 20.72
N ALA A 26 -12.95 -18.21 21.80
CA ALA A 26 -13.76 -19.35 22.23
C ALA A 26 -15.04 -19.50 21.39
N MET A 27 -15.56 -18.39 20.85
CA MET A 27 -16.69 -18.39 19.91
C MET A 27 -16.27 -18.84 18.50
N MET A 28 -15.10 -18.42 18.01
CA MET A 28 -14.52 -18.89 16.73
C MET A 28 -14.06 -20.36 16.78
N ALA A 29 -13.65 -20.85 17.95
CA ALA A 29 -13.40 -22.29 18.17
C ALA A 29 -14.69 -23.12 18.20
N ALA A 30 -15.82 -22.54 18.63
CA ALA A 30 -17.14 -23.19 18.60
C ALA A 30 -17.80 -23.17 17.20
N LEU A 31 -17.39 -22.24 16.32
CA LEU A 31 -17.88 -22.07 14.94
C LEU A 31 -16.95 -22.65 13.86
N GLY A 32 -15.88 -23.37 14.24
CA GLY A 32 -15.06 -24.14 13.29
C GLY A 32 -14.02 -23.36 12.47
N VAL A 33 -13.75 -22.09 12.78
CA VAL A 33 -12.85 -21.22 11.97
C VAL A 33 -11.36 -21.32 12.40
N ALA A 34 -11.05 -22.00 13.49
CA ALA A 34 -9.66 -22.21 13.91
C ALA A 34 -9.12 -23.55 13.41
N GLY A 35 -8.30 -23.51 12.35
CA GLY A 35 -7.38 -24.61 12.04
C GLY A 35 -6.54 -24.94 13.28
N PHE A 36 -6.51 -26.22 13.65
CA PHE A 36 -5.71 -26.75 14.76
C PHE A 36 -4.21 -26.49 14.51
N GLY A 37 -3.69 -25.35 14.96
CA GLY A 37 -2.28 -25.04 14.69
C GLY A 37 -1.72 -23.76 15.30
N ALA A 38 -2.23 -23.26 16.44
CA ALA A 38 -1.54 -22.20 17.19
C ALA A 38 -2.06 -22.04 18.63
N VAL A 39 -2.24 -23.13 19.37
CA VAL A 39 -2.50 -23.05 20.82
C VAL A 39 -1.21 -23.41 21.55
N GLY A 40 -0.34 -22.41 21.77
CA GLY A 40 0.78 -22.61 22.66
C GLY A 40 1.93 -21.64 22.44
N SER A 41 1.80 -20.42 22.95
CA SER A 41 2.79 -19.69 23.78
C SER A 41 2.60 -18.18 23.62
N GLU A 42 1.99 -17.53 24.60
CA GLU A 42 2.46 -16.27 25.21
C GLU A 42 1.54 -15.82 26.36
N PRO A 43 2.06 -15.12 27.38
CA PRO A 43 1.42 -14.98 28.69
C PRO A 43 0.35 -13.90 28.70
N ALA A 44 -0.74 -14.18 29.43
CA ALA A 44 -1.84 -13.28 29.67
C ALA A 44 -1.40 -12.04 30.49
N LEU A 45 -1.48 -10.85 29.90
CA LEU A 45 -1.59 -9.61 30.66
C LEU A 45 -3.08 -9.30 30.88
N ALA A 46 -3.50 -9.44 32.14
CA ALA A 46 -4.83 -9.07 32.59
C ALA A 46 -5.05 -7.55 32.43
N ARG A 47 -6.02 -7.15 31.61
CA ARG A 47 -6.62 -5.80 31.68
C ARG A 47 -7.85 -5.86 32.58
N GLN A 48 -7.78 -5.14 33.68
CA GLN A 48 -8.87 -4.86 34.60
C GLN A 48 -9.76 -3.79 33.96
N GLU A 49 -10.98 -4.13 33.56
CA GLU A 49 -11.95 -3.14 33.07
C GLU A 49 -12.46 -2.28 34.25
N ALA A 50 -12.30 -0.97 34.13
CA ALA A 50 -12.93 0.00 35.00
C ALA A 50 -14.41 0.15 34.62
N GLN A 51 -15.30 -0.16 35.56
CA GLN A 51 -16.70 0.29 35.52
C GLN A 51 -16.75 1.80 35.73
N GLY A 52 -17.41 2.52 34.82
CA GLY A 52 -18.02 3.83 35.10
C GLY A 52 -17.39 5.04 34.42
N GLY A 53 -18.19 5.68 33.56
CA GLY A 53 -18.27 7.13 33.35
C GLY A 53 -16.98 7.92 33.10
N GLY A 54 -16.76 8.28 31.82
CA GLY A 54 -16.01 9.48 31.43
C GLY A 54 -14.56 9.25 30.99
N ASN A 55 -14.35 9.02 29.68
CA ASN A 55 -13.40 9.78 28.87
C ASN A 55 -13.49 9.34 27.40
N ALA A 56 -14.00 10.23 26.56
CA ALA A 56 -13.80 10.17 25.12
C ALA A 56 -12.36 10.63 24.82
N ASN A 57 -11.43 9.70 24.65
CA ASN A 57 -10.11 9.97 24.04
C ASN A 57 -9.38 8.67 23.63
N GLN A 58 -9.92 7.93 22.66
CA GLN A 58 -9.23 6.86 21.95
C GLN A 58 -9.50 7.08 20.44
N PRO A 59 -8.51 7.46 19.63
CA PRO A 59 -8.73 7.81 18.21
C PRO A 59 -8.68 6.60 17.26
N TRP A 60 -8.61 5.38 17.78
CA TRP A 60 -8.72 4.13 17.00
C TRP A 60 -9.62 3.12 17.72
N ARG A 61 -10.29 2.27 16.94
CA ARG A 61 -11.09 1.15 17.48
C ARG A 61 -10.16 -0.04 17.72
N THR A 62 -10.23 -0.63 18.90
CA THR A 62 -9.61 -1.94 19.13
C THR A 62 -10.39 -2.99 18.33
N TRP A 63 -9.76 -4.13 18.03
CA TRP A 63 -10.39 -5.30 17.41
C TRP A 63 -11.75 -5.72 18.04
N GLU A 64 -12.02 -5.30 19.29
CA GLU A 64 -13.23 -5.57 20.06
C GLU A 64 -14.23 -4.39 20.14
N GLY A 65 -13.95 -3.26 19.49
CA GLY A 65 -14.78 -2.06 19.55
C GLY A 65 -16.03 -2.15 18.67
N ASP A 66 -17.21 -2.05 19.30
CA ASP A 66 -18.55 -2.01 18.70
C ASP A 66 -18.67 -0.89 17.64
N VAL A 67 -19.25 -1.18 16.47
CA VAL A 67 -19.57 -0.20 15.41
C VAL A 67 -21.09 -0.18 15.25
N ASP A 68 -21.70 0.96 15.56
CA ASP A 68 -23.13 1.20 15.37
C ASP A 68 -23.39 1.48 13.88
N ALA A 69 -23.89 0.47 13.16
CA ALA A 69 -24.33 0.57 11.77
C ALA A 69 -25.87 0.68 11.75
N ASP A 70 -26.37 1.91 11.88
CA ASP A 70 -27.80 2.23 11.80
C ASP A 70 -28.70 1.40 12.74
N GLY A 71 -28.27 1.22 14.00
CA GLY A 71 -29.01 0.44 15.01
C GLY A 71 -28.48 -0.98 15.25
N ASN A 72 -27.56 -1.44 14.42
CA ASN A 72 -26.88 -2.72 14.57
C ASN A 72 -25.59 -2.54 15.39
N ARG A 73 -25.65 -2.89 16.67
CA ARG A 73 -24.51 -2.93 17.60
C ARG A 73 -24.20 -4.36 18.00
N LEU A 74 -22.95 -4.70 18.29
CA LEU A 74 -22.51 -5.97 18.91
C LEU A 74 -23.27 -6.27 20.20
N THR A 75 -23.62 -5.22 20.95
CA THR A 75 -24.38 -5.31 22.20
C THR A 75 -25.91 -5.27 22.01
N ASN A 76 -26.38 -5.00 20.78
CA ASN A 76 -27.80 -4.92 20.42
C ASN A 76 -28.24 -6.07 19.49
N LEU A 77 -27.56 -7.23 19.57
CA LEU A 77 -28.12 -8.56 19.25
C LEU A 77 -29.28 -8.90 20.21
N ARG A 78 -30.26 -8.00 20.35
CA ARG A 78 -31.47 -8.24 21.12
C ARG A 78 -32.39 -9.07 20.24
N SER A 79 -32.68 -10.26 20.77
CA SER A 79 -33.07 -11.49 20.07
C SER A 79 -32.06 -11.91 19.01
N ALA A 80 -31.25 -12.91 19.36
CA ALA A 80 -30.84 -13.88 18.36
C ALA A 80 -32.13 -14.34 17.69
N ASP A 81 -32.34 -13.91 16.45
CA ASP A 81 -33.39 -14.42 15.61
C ASP A 81 -33.02 -15.87 15.28
N PRO A 82 -33.71 -16.87 15.85
CA PRO A 82 -33.41 -18.27 15.58
C PRO A 82 -33.62 -18.61 14.11
N ASP A 83 -34.39 -17.81 13.36
CA ASP A 83 -34.65 -17.98 11.94
C ASP A 83 -33.53 -17.38 11.07
N HIS A 84 -32.66 -16.54 11.63
CA HIS A 84 -31.48 -15.95 10.97
C HIS A 84 -30.14 -16.36 11.62
N LEU A 85 -30.16 -17.43 12.41
CA LEU A 85 -28.95 -18.07 12.94
C LEU A 85 -28.28 -18.87 11.80
N TYR A 86 -27.28 -18.25 11.16
CA TYR A 86 -26.45 -18.85 10.11
C TYR A 86 -25.76 -20.12 10.59
N THR A 87 -26.37 -21.26 10.29
CA THR A 87 -25.73 -22.57 10.31
C THR A 87 -25.74 -23.12 8.89
N SER A 88 -24.74 -23.92 8.54
CA SER A 88 -24.64 -24.68 7.28
C SER A 88 -25.74 -25.73 7.09
N ALA A 89 -26.83 -25.66 7.87
CA ALA A 89 -27.89 -26.66 7.97
C ALA A 89 -29.25 -26.20 7.44
N ARG A 90 -29.32 -25.13 6.63
CA ARG A 90 -30.53 -24.89 5.82
C ARG A 90 -30.55 -25.92 4.68
N GLU A 91 -31.64 -26.69 4.62
CA GLU A 91 -31.94 -27.65 3.55
C GLU A 91 -31.95 -26.88 2.21
N ALA A 92 -31.33 -27.45 1.17
CA ALA A 92 -31.29 -26.79 -0.13
C ALA A 92 -32.68 -26.87 -0.79
N ASP A 93 -33.09 -25.79 -1.43
CA ASP A 93 -34.36 -25.73 -2.18
C ASP A 93 -34.24 -26.49 -3.51
N VAL A 94 -33.06 -26.42 -4.14
CA VAL A 94 -32.72 -27.21 -5.33
C VAL A 94 -31.32 -27.81 -5.18
N VAL A 95 -31.16 -29.08 -5.57
CA VAL A 95 -29.87 -29.77 -5.57
C VAL A 95 -29.47 -30.10 -6.99
N VAL A 96 -28.29 -29.62 -7.42
CA VAL A 96 -27.65 -30.00 -8.67
C VAL A 96 -26.66 -31.13 -8.39
N TRP A 97 -26.86 -32.28 -9.04
CA TRP A 97 -26.01 -33.46 -8.88
C TRP A 97 -25.81 -34.20 -10.20
N ARG A 98 -24.73 -34.99 -10.29
CA ARG A 98 -24.37 -35.75 -11.49
C ARG A 98 -24.72 -37.22 -11.32
N ASP A 99 -25.48 -37.77 -12.24
CA ASP A 99 -25.84 -39.19 -12.22
C ASP A 99 -24.72 -40.11 -12.74
N SER A 100 -24.99 -41.42 -12.72
CA SER A 100 -24.02 -42.43 -13.16
C SER A 100 -23.77 -42.45 -14.67
N GLU A 101 -24.65 -41.85 -15.47
CA GLU A 101 -24.49 -41.71 -16.92
C GLU A 101 -23.72 -40.43 -17.27
N GLY A 102 -23.46 -39.58 -16.28
CA GLY A 102 -22.66 -38.38 -16.41
C GLY A 102 -23.48 -37.13 -16.72
N VAL A 103 -24.81 -37.21 -16.64
CA VAL A 103 -25.76 -36.11 -16.87
C VAL A 103 -26.04 -35.40 -15.55
N TYR A 104 -26.20 -34.08 -15.58
CA TYR A 104 -26.55 -33.28 -14.43
C TYR A 104 -28.07 -33.21 -14.26
N GLN A 105 -28.52 -33.42 -13.04
CA GLN A 105 -29.91 -33.30 -12.62
C GLN A 105 -30.02 -32.13 -11.66
N ALA A 106 -31.03 -31.29 -11.84
CA ALA A 106 -31.46 -30.31 -10.86
C ALA A 106 -32.77 -30.80 -10.25
N ASP A 107 -32.77 -31.13 -8.96
CA ASP A 107 -33.93 -31.66 -8.25
C ASP A 107 -34.41 -30.68 -7.18
N GLY A 108 -35.68 -30.27 -7.30
CA GLY A 108 -36.40 -29.52 -6.29
C GLY A 108 -37.28 -30.43 -5.41
N PRO A 109 -38.06 -29.86 -4.47
CA PRO A 109 -38.89 -30.62 -3.54
C PRO A 109 -40.01 -31.41 -4.24
N ASP A 110 -40.48 -30.94 -5.41
CA ASP A 110 -41.55 -31.56 -6.19
C ASP A 110 -41.05 -32.47 -7.32
N GLY A 111 -39.74 -32.67 -7.43
CA GLY A 111 -39.08 -33.52 -8.43
C GLY A 111 -38.04 -32.79 -9.27
N THR A 112 -37.58 -33.45 -10.33
CA THR A 112 -36.56 -32.93 -11.25
C THR A 112 -37.09 -31.72 -12.02
N VAL A 113 -36.40 -30.59 -11.89
CA VAL A 113 -36.72 -29.33 -12.58
C VAL A 113 -35.99 -29.23 -13.92
N ALA A 114 -34.79 -29.82 -14.03
CA ALA A 114 -33.99 -29.85 -15.25
C ALA A 114 -33.05 -31.06 -15.31
N THR A 115 -32.73 -31.46 -16.54
CA THR A 115 -31.77 -32.51 -16.88
C THR A 115 -30.88 -31.98 -17.99
N GLU A 116 -29.60 -31.76 -17.71
CA GLU A 116 -28.67 -31.08 -18.62
C GLU A 116 -27.36 -31.88 -18.77
N GLU A 117 -26.74 -31.80 -19.95
CA GLU A 117 -25.42 -32.40 -20.19
C GLU A 117 -24.28 -31.53 -19.63
N GLU A 118 -24.50 -30.22 -19.54
CA GLU A 118 -23.52 -29.20 -19.10
C GLU A 118 -23.78 -28.77 -17.65
N LEU A 119 -22.70 -28.58 -16.88
CA LEU A 119 -22.82 -28.22 -15.46
C LEU A 119 -23.51 -26.86 -15.27
N MET A 120 -23.06 -25.82 -15.98
CA MET A 120 -23.56 -24.47 -15.76
C MET A 120 -24.99 -24.29 -16.28
N ALA A 121 -25.38 -25.00 -17.34
CA ALA A 121 -26.77 -25.09 -17.75
C ALA A 121 -27.67 -25.67 -16.64
N ALA A 122 -27.24 -26.74 -15.97
CA ALA A 122 -27.98 -27.32 -14.85
C ALA A 122 -28.09 -26.37 -13.65
N VAL A 123 -27.02 -25.61 -13.36
CA VAL A 123 -27.00 -24.63 -12.27
C VAL A 123 -27.88 -23.43 -12.60
N GLN A 124 -27.82 -22.90 -13.83
CA GLN A 124 -28.72 -21.82 -14.27
C GLN A 124 -30.18 -22.28 -14.21
N ALA A 125 -30.51 -23.46 -14.71
CA ALA A 125 -31.88 -24.00 -14.64
C ALA A 125 -32.36 -24.19 -13.19
N ALA A 126 -31.48 -24.58 -12.26
CA ALA A 126 -31.80 -24.63 -10.85
C ALA A 126 -32.11 -23.24 -10.27
N VAL A 127 -31.30 -22.23 -10.61
CA VAL A 127 -31.50 -20.83 -10.23
C VAL A 127 -32.76 -20.22 -10.85
N ASP A 128 -33.15 -20.66 -12.06
CA ASP A 128 -34.37 -20.21 -12.75
C ASP A 128 -35.64 -20.89 -12.22
N SER A 129 -35.53 -22.09 -11.63
CA SER A 129 -36.67 -22.86 -11.05
C SER A 129 -37.13 -22.36 -9.68
N LEU A 130 -36.27 -21.54 -9.10
CA LEU A 130 -36.28 -20.92 -7.80
C LEU A 130 -37.44 -19.87 -7.84
N SER A 131 -38.20 -19.67 -6.76
CA SER A 131 -39.42 -18.83 -6.74
C SER A 131 -39.23 -17.40 -7.29
N ASP A 132 -40.22 -16.87 -8.02
CA ASP A 132 -40.25 -15.45 -8.41
C ASP A 132 -40.51 -14.52 -7.21
N ASP A 133 -40.09 -13.25 -7.30
CA ASP A 133 -40.38 -12.17 -6.33
C ASP A 133 -40.03 -12.52 -4.85
N ARG A 134 -38.95 -13.30 -4.62
CA ARG A 134 -38.46 -13.64 -3.29
C ARG A 134 -38.07 -12.42 -2.46
N GLU A 135 -38.35 -12.47 -1.17
CA GLU A 135 -37.81 -11.54 -0.16
C GLU A 135 -36.78 -12.22 0.78
N THR A 136 -36.68 -13.54 0.73
CA THR A 136 -35.72 -14.34 1.52
C THR A 136 -34.90 -15.23 0.61
N ALA A 137 -33.62 -15.42 0.93
CA ALA A 137 -32.75 -16.27 0.11
C ALA A 137 -33.29 -17.71 0.00
N GLU A 138 -33.35 -18.20 -1.22
CA GLU A 138 -33.48 -19.63 -1.54
C GLU A 138 -32.13 -20.16 -2.01
N ARG A 139 -31.88 -21.46 -1.79
CA ARG A 139 -30.57 -22.09 -1.94
C ARG A 139 -30.56 -23.16 -3.02
N VAL A 140 -29.63 -23.00 -3.96
CA VAL A 140 -29.15 -24.05 -4.86
C VAL A 140 -27.88 -24.66 -4.27
N LEU A 141 -27.87 -25.98 -4.05
CA LEU A 141 -26.68 -26.75 -3.69
C LEU A 141 -26.13 -27.46 -4.92
N VAL A 142 -24.92 -27.12 -5.34
CA VAL A 142 -24.19 -27.84 -6.39
C VAL A 142 -23.36 -28.93 -5.74
N ALA A 143 -23.93 -30.13 -5.64
CA ALA A 143 -23.37 -31.26 -4.91
C ALA A 143 -22.25 -31.98 -5.69
N SER A 144 -22.26 -31.89 -7.03
CA SER A 144 -21.28 -32.52 -7.90
C SER A 144 -20.42 -31.48 -8.61
N GLY A 145 -19.10 -31.65 -8.56
CA GLY A 145 -18.17 -30.89 -9.39
C GLY A 145 -18.23 -31.31 -10.86
N GLY A 146 -17.58 -30.54 -11.74
CA GLY A 146 -17.66 -30.77 -13.17
C GLY A 146 -16.66 -29.97 -13.99
N VAL A 147 -16.65 -30.24 -15.28
CA VAL A 147 -15.90 -29.48 -16.29
C VAL A 147 -16.85 -28.48 -16.94
N VAL A 148 -16.37 -27.26 -17.17
CA VAL A 148 -17.00 -26.23 -18.02
C VAL A 148 -16.08 -26.04 -19.21
N ASP A 149 -16.54 -26.40 -20.41
CA ASP A 149 -15.78 -26.23 -21.64
C ASP A 149 -16.16 -24.90 -22.29
N ALA A 150 -15.20 -24.18 -22.88
CA ALA A 150 -15.47 -22.93 -23.59
C ALA A 150 -16.39 -23.07 -24.81
N THR A 151 -16.68 -24.30 -25.23
CA THR A 151 -17.66 -24.62 -26.28
C THR A 151 -19.04 -24.98 -25.74
N ASP A 152 -19.23 -25.06 -24.42
CA ASP A 152 -20.54 -25.26 -23.78
C ASP A 152 -21.49 -24.10 -24.15
N GLU A 153 -22.78 -24.40 -24.28
CA GLU A 153 -23.79 -23.37 -24.57
C GLU A 153 -23.94 -22.39 -23.41
N VAL A 154 -23.78 -22.87 -22.17
CA VAL A 154 -23.81 -22.06 -20.95
C VAL A 154 -22.50 -22.26 -20.19
N THR A 155 -21.72 -21.19 -20.02
CA THR A 155 -20.42 -21.22 -19.31
C THR A 155 -20.41 -20.45 -17.99
N GLY A 156 -21.48 -19.70 -17.71
CA GLY A 156 -21.64 -18.92 -16.48
C GLY A 156 -23.10 -18.87 -16.02
N VAL A 157 -23.30 -18.42 -14.78
CA VAL A 157 -24.60 -18.37 -14.11
C VAL A 157 -24.89 -16.95 -13.63
N ASP A 158 -26.07 -16.44 -14.00
CA ASP A 158 -26.59 -15.17 -13.50
C ASP A 158 -27.37 -15.40 -12.20
N LEU A 159 -27.03 -14.61 -11.17
CA LEU A 159 -27.59 -14.71 -9.82
C LEU A 159 -28.58 -13.56 -9.57
N PRO A 160 -29.90 -13.81 -9.58
CA PRO A 160 -30.88 -12.82 -9.22
C PRO A 160 -30.89 -12.57 -7.70
N SER A 161 -31.63 -11.55 -7.26
CA SER A 161 -31.79 -11.24 -5.84
C SER A 161 -32.28 -12.44 -5.02
N HIS A 162 -31.83 -12.49 -3.77
CA HIS A 162 -32.19 -13.52 -2.80
C HIS A 162 -31.84 -14.94 -3.28
N THR A 163 -30.61 -15.09 -3.78
CA THR A 163 -30.10 -16.37 -4.28
C THR A 163 -28.86 -16.79 -3.52
N THR A 164 -28.86 -18.02 -3.01
CA THR A 164 -27.66 -18.69 -2.51
C THR A 164 -27.24 -19.79 -3.47
N VAL A 165 -26.01 -19.76 -3.97
CA VAL A 165 -25.41 -20.88 -4.71
C VAL A 165 -24.23 -21.43 -3.93
N ASP A 166 -24.41 -22.63 -3.36
CA ASP A 166 -23.38 -23.31 -2.58
C ASP A 166 -22.73 -24.43 -3.40
N VAL A 167 -21.49 -24.20 -3.86
CA VAL A 167 -20.77 -25.16 -4.70
C VAL A 167 -19.89 -26.04 -3.84
N ALA A 168 -20.35 -27.28 -3.61
CA ALA A 168 -19.62 -28.26 -2.81
C ALA A 168 -18.50 -28.97 -3.58
N GLY A 169 -18.61 -29.02 -4.92
CA GLY A 169 -17.64 -29.64 -5.82
C GLY A 169 -16.61 -28.67 -6.38
N GLU A 170 -15.60 -29.20 -7.06
CA GLU A 170 -14.64 -28.42 -7.85
C GLU A 170 -15.18 -28.20 -9.28
N ILE A 171 -15.08 -26.96 -9.76
CA ILE A 171 -15.32 -26.60 -11.16
C ILE A 171 -13.96 -26.51 -11.86
N THR A 172 -13.77 -27.29 -12.92
CA THR A 172 -12.60 -27.20 -13.81
C THR A 172 -13.01 -26.55 -15.12
N VAL A 173 -12.27 -25.56 -15.58
CA VAL A 173 -12.55 -24.83 -16.82
C VAL A 173 -11.56 -25.28 -17.90
N GLU A 174 -12.08 -25.65 -19.07
CA GLU A 174 -11.29 -26.03 -20.24
C GLU A 174 -11.52 -25.04 -21.39
N GLY A 175 -10.47 -24.31 -21.78
CA GLY A 175 -10.59 -23.17 -22.70
C GLY A 175 -11.06 -21.89 -21.99
N GLU A 176 -10.81 -20.74 -22.60
CA GLU A 176 -11.17 -19.45 -21.99
C GLU A 176 -12.68 -19.22 -22.00
N THR A 177 -13.28 -18.97 -20.83
CA THR A 177 -14.71 -18.64 -20.68
C THR A 177 -14.89 -17.22 -20.16
N ASP A 178 -16.13 -16.72 -20.20
CA ASP A 178 -16.54 -15.52 -19.47
C ASP A 178 -16.58 -15.76 -17.94
N ASP A 179 -17.21 -14.86 -17.20
CA ASP A 179 -17.32 -14.92 -15.74
C ASP A 179 -18.25 -16.07 -15.30
N LEU A 180 -17.85 -16.88 -14.32
CA LEU A 180 -18.60 -18.09 -13.94
C LEU A 180 -19.88 -17.80 -13.13
N PHE A 181 -19.82 -16.82 -12.22
CA PHE A 181 -20.97 -16.42 -11.40
C PHE A 181 -21.09 -14.90 -11.40
N SER A 182 -22.21 -14.39 -11.87
CA SER A 182 -22.44 -12.95 -12.07
C SER A 182 -23.68 -12.50 -11.31
N ALA A 183 -23.57 -11.42 -10.55
CA ALA A 183 -24.71 -10.73 -9.94
C ALA A 183 -24.69 -9.26 -10.36
N VAL A 184 -25.79 -8.78 -10.94
CA VAL A 184 -25.90 -7.40 -11.42
C VAL A 184 -27.23 -6.81 -10.95
N GLY A 185 -27.20 -5.67 -10.25
CA GLY A 185 -28.43 -5.02 -9.77
C GLY A 185 -29.20 -5.85 -8.73
N ALA A 186 -28.52 -6.78 -8.04
CA ALA A 186 -29.13 -7.78 -7.17
C ALA A 186 -28.92 -7.49 -5.69
N GLU A 187 -29.83 -7.98 -4.85
CA GLU A 187 -29.67 -7.92 -3.39
C GLU A 187 -29.65 -9.31 -2.76
N ASN A 188 -28.95 -9.47 -1.64
CA ASN A 188 -28.94 -10.72 -0.87
C ASN A 188 -28.43 -11.94 -1.64
N VAL A 189 -27.26 -11.80 -2.27
CA VAL A 189 -26.61 -12.88 -3.03
C VAL A 189 -25.53 -13.54 -2.17
N GLU A 190 -25.56 -14.87 -2.09
CA GLU A 190 -24.61 -15.64 -1.29
C GLU A 190 -23.92 -16.74 -2.11
N ILE A 191 -22.59 -16.84 -1.97
CA ILE A 191 -21.78 -17.97 -2.43
C ILE A 191 -21.00 -18.53 -1.23
N PRO A 192 -21.57 -19.48 -0.46
CA PRO A 192 -20.94 -19.98 0.76
C PRO A 192 -19.62 -20.72 0.50
N ARG A 193 -19.53 -21.47 -0.60
CA ARG A 193 -18.33 -22.21 -1.01
C ARG A 193 -18.19 -22.17 -2.52
N LEU A 194 -16.96 -22.03 -2.98
CA LEU A 194 -16.61 -22.10 -4.39
C LEU A 194 -15.17 -22.59 -4.57
N THR A 195 -14.98 -23.62 -5.40
CA THR A 195 -13.67 -24.08 -5.84
C THR A 195 -13.62 -24.08 -7.37
N VAL A 196 -12.73 -23.28 -7.95
CA VAL A 196 -12.57 -23.08 -9.40
C VAL A 196 -11.11 -23.28 -9.78
N LYS A 197 -10.88 -24.02 -10.87
CA LYS A 197 -9.57 -24.16 -11.52
C LYS A 197 -9.70 -23.97 -13.02
N GLY A 198 -8.84 -23.16 -13.59
CA GLY A 198 -8.76 -22.99 -15.05
C GLY A 198 -9.23 -21.63 -15.53
N PRO A 199 -9.16 -21.41 -16.86
CA PRO A 199 -9.05 -20.08 -17.43
C PRO A 199 -10.40 -19.39 -17.68
N ALA A 200 -11.27 -19.35 -16.69
CA ALA A 200 -12.39 -18.40 -16.71
C ALA A 200 -11.90 -16.96 -16.63
N SER A 201 -12.62 -16.00 -17.22
CA SER A 201 -12.34 -14.57 -17.08
C SER A 201 -12.29 -14.18 -15.59
N ARG A 202 -13.36 -14.49 -14.86
CA ARG A 202 -13.45 -14.35 -13.40
C ARG A 202 -14.23 -15.50 -12.79
N ALA A 203 -13.94 -15.82 -11.54
CA ALA A 203 -14.77 -16.78 -10.80
C ALA A 203 -16.06 -16.12 -10.31
N VAL A 204 -16.00 -14.86 -9.87
CA VAL A 204 -17.17 -14.11 -9.36
C VAL A 204 -17.11 -12.66 -9.83
N PHE A 205 -18.21 -12.17 -10.41
CA PHE A 205 -18.44 -10.78 -10.78
C PHE A 205 -19.70 -10.24 -10.09
N VAL A 206 -19.57 -9.09 -9.44
CA VAL A 206 -20.65 -8.42 -8.71
C VAL A 206 -20.67 -6.95 -9.09
N ASP A 207 -21.81 -6.44 -9.54
CA ASP A 207 -21.98 -5.06 -9.99
C ASP A 207 -23.31 -4.48 -9.49
N ASP A 208 -23.28 -3.29 -8.89
CA ASP A 208 -24.48 -2.58 -8.39
C ASP A 208 -25.37 -3.46 -7.48
N CYS A 209 -24.75 -4.17 -6.52
CA CYS A 209 -25.46 -5.11 -5.64
C CYS A 209 -25.52 -4.65 -4.17
N SER A 210 -26.37 -5.28 -3.36
CA SER A 210 -26.36 -5.08 -1.90
C SER A 210 -26.42 -6.40 -1.13
N ARG A 211 -25.86 -6.42 0.09
CA ARG A 211 -25.90 -7.58 1.00
C ARG A 211 -25.31 -8.85 0.36
N VAL A 212 -24.04 -8.77 -0.02
CA VAL A 212 -23.33 -9.85 -0.71
C VAL A 212 -22.48 -10.64 0.27
N ARG A 213 -22.60 -11.97 0.26
CA ARG A 213 -21.79 -12.84 1.11
C ARG A 213 -21.01 -13.88 0.30
N LEU A 214 -19.70 -13.81 0.38
CA LEU A 214 -18.77 -14.79 -0.18
C LEU A 214 -18.11 -15.52 1.00
N GLY A 215 -18.34 -16.83 1.12
CA GLY A 215 -17.79 -17.61 2.23
C GLY A 215 -16.34 -18.02 1.95
N HIS A 216 -16.16 -19.30 1.63
CA HIS A 216 -14.84 -19.89 1.38
C HIS A 216 -14.59 -20.05 -0.12
N LEU A 217 -13.67 -19.26 -0.66
CA LEU A 217 -13.30 -19.29 -2.06
C LEU A 217 -11.92 -19.91 -2.27
N TRP A 218 -11.81 -20.77 -3.28
CA TRP A 218 -10.56 -21.33 -3.76
C TRP A 218 -10.52 -21.20 -5.28
N ILE A 219 -9.68 -20.31 -5.81
CA ILE A 219 -9.69 -19.92 -7.22
C ILE A 219 -8.26 -20.01 -7.77
N GLU A 220 -8.06 -20.76 -8.85
CA GLU A 220 -6.75 -20.92 -9.48
C GLU A 220 -6.84 -20.77 -11.01
N GLY A 221 -5.92 -20.00 -11.60
CA GLY A 221 -5.69 -20.00 -13.05
C GLY A 221 -6.69 -19.20 -13.89
N VAL A 222 -7.48 -18.31 -13.29
CA VAL A 222 -8.39 -17.40 -14.02
C VAL A 222 -7.61 -16.37 -14.84
N THR A 223 -8.14 -15.95 -15.98
CA THR A 223 -7.42 -15.10 -16.95
C THR A 223 -7.49 -13.61 -16.64
N VAL A 224 -8.44 -13.16 -15.82
CA VAL A 224 -8.54 -11.75 -15.38
C VAL A 224 -8.48 -11.63 -13.86
N GLN A 225 -9.61 -11.47 -13.15
CA GLN A 225 -9.64 -11.35 -11.69
C GLN A 225 -10.22 -12.60 -11.03
N GLY A 226 -9.76 -12.96 -9.83
CA GLY A 226 -10.44 -13.99 -9.04
C GLY A 226 -11.87 -13.56 -8.71
N VAL A 227 -12.00 -12.41 -8.05
CA VAL A 227 -13.29 -11.78 -7.70
C VAL A 227 -13.25 -10.30 -8.06
N ARG A 228 -14.32 -9.81 -8.69
CA ARG A 228 -14.53 -8.39 -8.98
C ARG A 228 -15.86 -7.93 -8.37
N ILE A 229 -15.82 -6.85 -7.59
CA ILE A 229 -16.99 -6.24 -6.94
C ILE A 229 -17.01 -4.76 -7.26
N GLN A 230 -18.10 -4.22 -7.81
CA GLN A 230 -18.10 -2.84 -8.28
C GLN A 230 -19.47 -2.18 -8.36
N GLY A 231 -19.48 -0.93 -8.83
CA GLY A 231 -20.68 -0.26 -9.34
C GLY A 231 -21.61 0.25 -8.24
N GLY A 232 -21.08 0.71 -7.11
CA GLY A 232 -21.88 1.15 -5.97
C GLY A 232 -22.32 0.01 -5.05
N THR A 233 -21.72 -1.17 -5.20
CA THR A 233 -22.06 -2.33 -4.36
C THR A 233 -21.82 -2.04 -2.88
N GLU A 234 -22.77 -2.46 -2.02
CA GLU A 234 -22.70 -2.21 -0.57
C GLU A 234 -23.00 -3.44 0.30
N ASP A 235 -22.52 -3.40 1.55
CA ASP A 235 -22.70 -4.45 2.56
C ASP A 235 -22.17 -5.80 2.10
N VAL A 236 -20.85 -5.87 1.94
CA VAL A 236 -20.15 -7.05 1.43
C VAL A 236 -19.40 -7.76 2.55
N GLN A 237 -19.53 -9.08 2.62
CA GLN A 237 -18.71 -9.93 3.48
C GLN A 237 -17.98 -11.00 2.67
N ILE A 238 -16.67 -11.10 2.88
CA ILE A 238 -15.83 -12.19 2.38
C ILE A 238 -15.19 -12.89 3.58
N ASP A 239 -15.46 -14.19 3.79
CA ASP A 239 -14.88 -14.92 4.91
C ASP A 239 -13.39 -15.24 4.64
N THR A 240 -13.11 -16.10 3.67
CA THR A 240 -11.72 -16.41 3.26
C THR A 240 -11.61 -16.69 1.78
N ALA A 241 -10.56 -16.19 1.14
CA ALA A 241 -10.25 -16.51 -0.26
C ALA A 241 -8.80 -16.95 -0.43
N TYR A 242 -8.61 -18.05 -1.16
CA TYR A 242 -7.34 -18.41 -1.78
C TYR A 242 -7.44 -18.13 -3.27
N VAL A 243 -6.48 -17.36 -3.80
CA VAL A 243 -6.41 -16.97 -5.22
C VAL A 243 -5.00 -17.23 -5.74
N ALA A 244 -4.85 -17.98 -6.82
CA ALA A 244 -3.55 -18.28 -7.40
C ALA A 244 -3.54 -18.16 -8.91
N GLU A 245 -2.39 -17.75 -9.47
CA GLU A 245 -2.15 -17.73 -10.92
C GLU A 245 -3.23 -16.94 -11.68
N THR A 246 -3.73 -15.85 -11.10
CA THR A 246 -4.71 -14.97 -11.74
C THR A 246 -4.03 -14.10 -12.79
N GLY A 247 -4.63 -13.88 -13.96
CA GLY A 247 -4.04 -13.00 -14.98
C GLY A 247 -3.93 -11.53 -14.56
N HIS A 248 -4.73 -11.09 -13.58
CA HIS A 248 -4.71 -9.75 -13.00
C HIS A 248 -4.80 -9.81 -11.46
N HIS A 249 -5.72 -9.08 -10.82
CA HIS A 249 -5.87 -9.08 -9.36
C HIS A 249 -6.51 -10.35 -8.81
N GLY A 250 -6.14 -10.75 -7.60
CA GLY A 250 -6.84 -11.79 -6.85
C GLY A 250 -8.28 -11.37 -6.53
N ILE A 251 -8.43 -10.32 -5.74
CA ILE A 251 -9.72 -9.67 -5.47
C ILE A 251 -9.59 -8.17 -5.73
N GLU A 252 -10.56 -7.61 -6.45
CA GLU A 252 -10.62 -6.18 -6.75
C GLU A 252 -12.01 -5.61 -6.44
N THR A 253 -12.05 -4.52 -5.69
CA THR A 253 -13.23 -3.66 -5.57
C THR A 253 -13.10 -2.43 -6.46
N TYR A 254 -14.22 -1.81 -6.87
CA TYR A 254 -14.26 -0.48 -7.47
C TYR A 254 -15.59 0.20 -7.16
N ASP A 255 -15.60 1.32 -6.41
CA ASP A 255 -16.84 1.97 -5.94
C ASP A 255 -17.67 1.00 -5.06
N VAL A 256 -17.13 0.69 -3.88
CA VAL A 256 -17.72 -0.27 -2.93
C VAL A 256 -17.74 0.33 -1.53
N THR A 257 -18.85 0.15 -0.82
CA THR A 257 -19.06 0.73 0.52
C THR A 257 -19.41 -0.36 1.54
N ARG A 258 -18.86 -0.27 2.75
CA ARG A 258 -19.09 -1.23 3.86
C ARG A 258 -18.73 -2.66 3.47
N ILE A 259 -17.43 -2.93 3.36
CA ILE A 259 -16.90 -4.27 3.07
C ILE A 259 -16.08 -4.84 4.23
N GLN A 260 -16.33 -6.11 4.56
CA GLN A 260 -15.58 -6.88 5.54
C GLN A 260 -14.92 -8.10 4.89
N ILE A 261 -13.62 -8.26 5.08
CA ILE A 261 -12.84 -9.38 4.54
C ILE A 261 -12.07 -10.04 5.67
N GLY A 262 -12.26 -11.34 5.89
CA GLY A 262 -11.52 -12.10 6.90
C GLY A 262 -10.06 -12.29 6.50
N GLN A 263 -9.81 -13.09 5.46
CA GLN A 263 -8.46 -13.35 4.95
C GLN A 263 -8.44 -13.54 3.43
N VAL A 264 -7.39 -12.99 2.78
CA VAL A 264 -7.07 -13.32 1.39
C VAL A 264 -5.63 -13.83 1.32
N VAL A 265 -5.45 -15.00 0.70
CA VAL A 265 -4.15 -15.60 0.41
C VAL A 265 -3.97 -15.63 -1.10
N GLY A 266 -2.92 -14.96 -1.59
CA GLY A 266 -2.59 -14.87 -3.01
C GLY A 266 -1.24 -15.48 -3.35
N VAL A 267 -1.19 -16.29 -4.41
CA VAL A 267 0.04 -16.90 -4.92
C VAL A 267 0.23 -16.57 -6.39
N ASP A 268 1.31 -15.87 -6.71
CA ASP A 268 1.68 -15.46 -8.07
C ASP A 268 0.52 -14.78 -8.85
N PRO A 269 -0.24 -13.83 -8.26
CA PRO A 269 -1.24 -13.09 -9.03
C PRO A 269 -0.54 -12.16 -10.03
N GLY A 270 -1.17 -11.96 -11.18
CA GLY A 270 -0.74 -11.02 -12.22
C GLY A 270 -0.47 -9.64 -11.64
N SER A 271 -1.37 -9.13 -10.80
CA SER A 271 -1.31 -7.80 -10.18
C SER A 271 -1.26 -7.84 -8.65
N SER A 272 -2.35 -7.46 -7.96
CA SER A 272 -2.42 -7.43 -6.48
C SER A 272 -3.11 -8.68 -5.95
N VAL A 273 -2.80 -9.10 -4.72
CA VAL A 273 -3.62 -10.11 -4.03
C VAL A 273 -4.99 -9.52 -3.69
N LEU A 274 -4.97 -8.34 -3.07
CA LEU A 274 -6.16 -7.55 -2.78
C LEU A 274 -5.92 -6.10 -3.21
N LEU A 275 -6.74 -5.63 -4.14
CA LEU A 275 -6.87 -4.22 -4.49
C LEU A 275 -8.22 -3.72 -3.98
N LEU A 276 -8.18 -2.74 -3.07
CA LEU A 276 -9.34 -1.90 -2.83
C LEU A 276 -9.18 -0.62 -3.64
N ASN A 277 -10.16 -0.36 -4.50
CA ASN A 277 -10.19 0.80 -5.38
C ASN A 277 -11.47 1.57 -5.09
N GLU A 278 -11.38 2.88 -4.83
CA GLU A 278 -12.56 3.72 -4.55
C GLU A 278 -13.50 3.04 -3.53
N THR A 279 -12.93 2.64 -2.39
CA THR A 279 -13.61 1.82 -1.39
C THR A 279 -13.72 2.53 -0.05
N PHE A 280 -14.91 2.49 0.54
CA PHE A 280 -15.29 3.23 1.73
C PHE A 280 -15.71 2.27 2.86
N ASP A 281 -15.26 2.55 4.08
CA ASP A 281 -15.63 1.79 5.28
C ASP A 281 -15.27 0.30 5.18
N ALA A 282 -13.98 0.01 4.96
CA ALA A 282 -13.49 -1.35 4.77
C ALA A 282 -12.74 -1.88 5.99
N THR A 283 -13.01 -3.14 6.37
CA THR A 283 -12.22 -3.88 7.37
C THR A 283 -11.67 -5.16 6.77
N VAL A 284 -10.34 -5.29 6.77
CA VAL A 284 -9.62 -6.46 6.28
C VAL A 284 -8.85 -7.10 7.43
N GLY A 285 -9.09 -8.37 7.71
CA GLY A 285 -8.36 -9.10 8.76
C GLY A 285 -6.90 -9.32 8.36
N GLN A 286 -6.68 -10.01 7.25
CA GLN A 286 -5.33 -10.30 6.77
C GLN A 286 -5.23 -10.45 5.24
N VAL A 287 -4.13 -9.94 4.68
CA VAL A 287 -3.70 -10.24 3.30
C VAL A 287 -2.35 -10.94 3.34
N ILE A 288 -2.25 -12.09 2.68
CA ILE A 288 -1.00 -12.86 2.55
C ILE A 288 -0.70 -13.00 1.07
N GLY A 289 0.48 -12.59 0.64
CA GLY A 289 0.89 -12.65 -0.76
C GLY A 289 2.27 -13.25 -0.96
N LYS A 290 2.39 -14.00 -2.04
CA LYS A 290 3.66 -14.48 -2.58
C LYS A 290 3.76 -14.05 -4.04
N ASN A 291 4.85 -13.35 -4.38
CA ASN A 291 5.27 -12.99 -5.73
C ASN A 291 4.21 -12.32 -6.65
N PRO A 292 3.51 -11.26 -6.24
CA PRO A 292 2.74 -10.46 -7.21
C PRO A 292 3.65 -9.91 -8.32
N THR A 293 3.27 -10.08 -9.60
CA THR A 293 4.21 -9.91 -10.74
C THR A 293 4.24 -8.52 -11.37
N PHE A 294 3.10 -7.85 -11.52
CA PHE A 294 3.00 -6.50 -12.09
C PHE A 294 3.47 -5.42 -11.09
N ASP A 295 3.65 -4.18 -11.54
CA ASP A 295 4.08 -3.01 -10.74
C ASP A 295 3.01 -2.52 -9.72
N TYR A 296 2.46 -3.46 -8.96
CA TYR A 296 1.48 -3.28 -7.89
C TYR A 296 2.04 -3.79 -6.56
N ALA A 297 1.16 -4.03 -5.58
CA ALA A 297 1.52 -4.48 -4.25
C ALA A 297 0.71 -5.72 -3.86
N THR A 298 1.19 -6.46 -2.85
CA THR A 298 0.39 -7.53 -2.23
C THR A 298 -0.96 -6.99 -1.74
N PHE A 299 -0.94 -5.87 -1.01
CA PHE A 299 -2.14 -5.15 -0.61
C PHE A 299 -2.10 -3.72 -1.15
N ARG A 300 -3.13 -3.33 -1.90
CA ARG A 300 -3.20 -2.00 -2.51
C ARG A 300 -4.51 -1.27 -2.20
N LEU A 301 -4.38 0.01 -1.88
CA LEU A 301 -5.48 0.98 -1.78
C LEU A 301 -5.24 2.09 -2.81
N ALA A 302 -6.27 2.43 -3.58
CA ALA A 302 -6.18 3.42 -4.64
C ALA A 302 -7.48 4.20 -4.85
N ASN A 303 -7.33 5.36 -5.48
CA ASN A 303 -8.37 6.23 -6.05
C ASN A 303 -9.39 6.64 -4.99
N GLY A 304 -8.87 7.26 -3.93
CA GLY A 304 -9.71 7.94 -2.96
C GLY A 304 -10.34 7.05 -1.89
N CYS A 305 -9.82 5.85 -1.63
CA CYS A 305 -10.29 5.02 -0.50
C CYS A 305 -10.38 5.83 0.82
N ARG A 306 -11.37 5.52 1.65
CA ARG A 306 -11.60 6.18 2.95
C ARG A 306 -11.93 5.18 4.04
N ASN A 307 -11.46 5.44 5.26
CA ASN A 307 -11.79 4.67 6.45
C ASN A 307 -11.53 3.17 6.26
N VAL A 308 -10.27 2.83 5.96
CA VAL A 308 -9.85 1.45 5.72
C VAL A 308 -8.98 0.97 6.88
N THR A 309 -9.33 -0.17 7.47
CA THR A 309 -8.48 -0.85 8.45
C THR A 309 -8.03 -2.21 7.93
N CYS A 310 -6.72 -2.49 7.99
CA CYS A 310 -6.15 -3.80 7.74
C CYS A 310 -5.40 -4.31 8.97
N GLY A 311 -5.72 -5.50 9.47
CA GLY A 311 -5.06 -6.08 10.64
C GLY A 311 -3.60 -6.44 10.35
N ARG A 312 -3.36 -7.21 9.28
CA ARG A 312 -2.01 -7.66 8.92
C ARG A 312 -1.83 -7.83 7.42
N VAL A 313 -0.66 -7.41 6.92
CA VAL A 313 -0.19 -7.74 5.57
C VAL A 313 1.09 -8.57 5.66
N VAL A 314 1.12 -9.70 4.98
CA VAL A 314 2.32 -10.54 4.82
C VAL A 314 2.67 -10.61 3.34
N SER A 315 3.86 -10.16 2.98
CA SER A 315 4.33 -10.17 1.59
C SER A 315 5.67 -10.91 1.47
N ARG A 316 5.78 -11.78 0.47
CA ARG A 316 6.98 -12.54 0.14
C ARG A 316 7.31 -12.33 -1.34
N GLY A 317 8.31 -11.49 -1.62
CA GLY A 317 8.70 -11.12 -2.98
C GLY A 317 7.72 -10.18 -3.68
N GLY A 318 7.74 -10.19 -5.02
CA GLY A 318 6.96 -9.27 -5.85
C GLY A 318 7.56 -7.87 -5.96
N VAL A 319 6.75 -6.87 -6.34
CA VAL A 319 7.23 -5.49 -6.51
C VAL A 319 7.18 -4.69 -5.22
N ARG A 320 6.04 -4.76 -4.50
CA ARG A 320 5.83 -4.09 -3.21
C ARG A 320 4.99 -4.93 -2.25
N GLY A 321 5.18 -4.70 -0.95
CA GLY A 321 4.33 -5.25 0.09
C GLY A 321 2.99 -4.52 0.17
N VAL A 322 3.04 -3.21 0.44
CA VAL A 322 1.86 -2.35 0.58
C VAL A 322 1.97 -1.13 -0.34
N SER A 323 0.87 -0.76 -0.99
CA SER A 323 0.75 0.53 -1.70
C SER A 323 -0.54 1.22 -1.31
N ILE A 324 -0.44 2.42 -0.76
CA ILE A 324 -1.59 3.28 -0.46
C ILE A 324 -1.36 4.55 -1.25
N ILE A 325 -2.21 4.81 -2.24
CA ILE A 325 -1.95 5.87 -3.20
C ILE A 325 -3.20 6.66 -3.60
N THR A 326 -3.01 7.68 -4.43
CA THR A 326 -4.05 8.41 -5.17
C THR A 326 -5.18 8.89 -4.26
N GLY A 327 -4.85 9.85 -3.40
CA GLY A 327 -5.79 10.56 -2.53
C GLY A 327 -6.51 9.69 -1.52
N THR A 328 -6.00 8.50 -1.22
CA THR A 328 -6.50 7.61 -0.16
C THR A 328 -6.25 8.24 1.21
N ARG A 329 -7.23 8.14 2.12
CA ARG A 329 -7.17 8.77 3.45
C ARG A 329 -7.79 7.91 4.53
N ASP A 330 -7.43 8.20 5.78
CA ASP A 330 -7.99 7.56 6.97
C ASP A 330 -7.76 6.04 6.95
N VAL A 331 -6.49 5.65 6.86
CA VAL A 331 -6.08 4.24 6.77
C VAL A 331 -5.29 3.83 8.01
N THR A 332 -5.60 2.66 8.56
CA THR A 332 -4.79 2.04 9.60
C THR A 332 -4.39 0.63 9.19
N VAL A 333 -3.08 0.35 9.19
CA VAL A 333 -2.53 -1.00 9.04
C VAL A 333 -1.86 -1.40 10.34
N GLY A 334 -2.31 -2.50 10.95
CA GLY A 334 -1.78 -2.99 12.22
C GLY A 334 -0.33 -3.45 12.08
N GLU A 335 -0.11 -4.53 11.34
CA GLU A 335 1.23 -5.08 11.13
C GLU A 335 1.56 -5.32 9.65
N VAL A 336 2.79 -4.99 9.26
CA VAL A 336 3.36 -5.36 7.96
C VAL A 336 4.50 -6.35 8.13
N HIS A 337 4.52 -7.42 7.34
CA HIS A 337 5.61 -8.41 7.33
C HIS A 337 6.07 -8.61 5.90
N VAL A 338 7.02 -7.80 5.45
CA VAL A 338 7.54 -7.81 4.08
C VAL A 338 8.94 -8.42 4.06
N ASN A 339 9.16 -9.40 3.18
CA ASN A 339 10.47 -9.97 2.91
C ASN A 339 10.67 -10.08 1.40
N GLY A 340 11.63 -9.34 0.86
CA GLY A 340 11.74 -9.12 -0.57
C GLY A 340 10.79 -8.04 -1.06
N GLY A 341 11.08 -7.49 -2.23
CA GLY A 341 10.30 -6.45 -2.88
C GLY A 341 11.19 -5.64 -3.82
N ARG A 342 10.91 -5.69 -5.12
CA ARG A 342 11.79 -5.11 -6.14
C ARG A 342 11.89 -3.57 -6.11
N LYS A 343 10.90 -2.87 -5.53
CA LYS A 343 10.87 -1.39 -5.51
C LYS A 343 10.75 -0.78 -4.11
N ALA A 344 9.90 -1.33 -3.25
CA ALA A 344 9.76 -0.86 -1.87
C ALA A 344 9.05 -1.88 -1.00
N GLY A 345 9.21 -1.79 0.32
CA GLY A 345 8.34 -2.50 1.25
C GLY A 345 6.93 -1.90 1.28
N ILE A 346 6.86 -0.60 1.55
CA ILE A 346 5.64 0.21 1.54
C ILE A 346 5.83 1.40 0.58
N LEU A 347 4.80 1.71 -0.19
CA LEU A 347 4.70 2.95 -0.98
C LEU A 347 3.49 3.77 -0.53
N LEU A 348 3.71 5.04 -0.22
CA LEU A 348 2.69 6.02 0.17
C LEU A 348 2.75 7.22 -0.77
N VAL A 349 1.67 7.47 -1.52
CA VAL A 349 1.64 8.53 -2.54
C VAL A 349 0.34 9.31 -2.55
N ASP A 350 0.43 10.63 -2.35
CA ASP A 350 -0.74 11.52 -2.28
C ASP A 350 -1.76 11.10 -1.21
N VAL A 351 -1.30 10.64 -0.04
CA VAL A 351 -2.18 10.09 1.01
C VAL A 351 -2.27 10.98 2.25
N ARG A 352 -3.37 10.86 3.00
CA ARG A 352 -3.49 11.57 4.29
C ARG A 352 -4.00 10.70 5.43
N ASN A 353 -3.52 10.97 6.65
CA ASN A 353 -3.94 10.26 7.85
C ASN A 353 -3.80 8.73 7.70
N VAL A 354 -2.57 8.29 7.42
CA VAL A 354 -2.23 6.87 7.26
C VAL A 354 -1.37 6.44 8.45
N ASN A 355 -1.78 5.38 9.14
CA ASN A 355 -1.09 4.85 10.31
C ASN A 355 -0.60 3.42 10.05
N ILE A 356 0.72 3.21 10.11
CA ILE A 356 1.34 1.88 10.11
C ILE A 356 1.87 1.64 11.52
N LEU A 357 1.27 0.69 12.24
CA LEU A 357 1.47 0.57 13.69
C LEU A 357 2.66 -0.29 14.12
N GLY A 358 3.18 -1.12 13.21
CA GLY A 358 4.38 -1.93 13.45
C GLY A 358 4.63 -3.01 12.39
N GLY A 359 5.66 -3.82 12.64
CA GLY A 359 5.99 -4.96 11.78
C GLY A 359 7.46 -5.04 11.39
N VAL A 360 7.75 -5.87 10.39
CA VAL A 360 9.10 -6.10 9.87
C VAL A 360 9.11 -5.93 8.35
N ILE A 361 10.03 -5.10 7.86
CA ILE A 361 10.33 -4.94 6.44
C ILE A 361 11.79 -5.33 6.24
N LYS A 362 12.06 -6.27 5.34
CA LYS A 362 13.43 -6.69 5.09
C LYS A 362 13.75 -7.09 3.67
N ASN A 363 15.02 -6.92 3.32
CA ASN A 363 15.63 -7.38 2.07
C ASN A 363 14.89 -6.87 0.82
N VAL A 364 14.48 -5.60 0.82
CA VAL A 364 13.88 -4.96 -0.36
C VAL A 364 14.97 -4.32 -1.23
N ASP A 365 14.72 -4.17 -2.53
CA ASP A 365 15.71 -3.62 -3.47
C ASP A 365 15.64 -2.08 -3.63
N GLY A 366 14.77 -1.44 -2.87
CA GLY A 366 14.64 0.02 -2.79
C GLY A 366 14.44 0.46 -1.35
N ALA A 367 13.62 1.49 -1.10
CA ALA A 367 13.36 1.93 0.27
C ALA A 367 12.45 0.94 1.03
N GLY A 368 12.69 0.76 2.33
CA GLY A 368 11.78 0.03 3.22
C GLY A 368 10.39 0.66 3.20
N VAL A 369 10.31 1.97 3.44
CA VAL A 369 9.11 2.79 3.24
C VAL A 369 9.46 3.96 2.33
N ASN A 370 8.74 4.10 1.21
CA ASN A 370 8.89 5.19 0.25
C ASN A 370 7.65 6.09 0.28
N ILE A 371 7.86 7.38 0.55
CA ILE A 371 6.81 8.40 0.72
C ILE A 371 7.12 9.55 -0.23
N TRP A 372 6.19 9.87 -1.12
CA TRP A 372 6.32 11.05 -1.98
C TRP A 372 5.00 11.44 -2.65
N SER A 373 4.90 12.65 -3.20
CA SER A 373 3.66 13.17 -3.79
C SER A 373 3.81 13.45 -5.29
N ILE A 374 2.79 13.12 -6.09
CA ILE A 374 2.70 13.35 -7.55
C ILE A 374 1.45 14.13 -7.99
N GLY A 375 0.45 14.32 -7.12
CA GLY A 375 -0.76 15.07 -7.49
C GLY A 375 -1.63 14.36 -8.55
N LEU A 376 -1.66 13.02 -8.54
CA LEU A 376 -2.30 12.21 -9.60
C LEU A 376 -3.81 12.44 -9.79
N GLN A 377 -4.51 12.93 -8.78
CA GLN A 377 -5.97 13.21 -8.86
C GLN A 377 -6.30 14.66 -9.26
N GLY A 378 -5.33 15.37 -9.84
CA GLY A 378 -5.59 16.62 -10.53
C GLY A 378 -5.95 17.81 -9.67
N THR A 379 -5.49 17.83 -8.41
CA THR A 379 -5.35 19.09 -7.66
C THR A 379 -4.00 19.12 -6.96
N THR A 380 -3.38 20.29 -6.94
CA THR A 380 -2.16 20.64 -6.17
C THR A 380 -2.30 20.40 -4.67
N SER A 381 -3.50 20.08 -4.19
CA SER A 381 -3.80 19.90 -2.77
C SER A 381 -3.42 18.52 -2.22
N GLU A 382 -3.27 17.47 -3.02
CA GLU A 382 -3.08 16.09 -2.52
C GLU A 382 -1.63 15.73 -2.19
N ILE A 383 -1.02 16.47 -1.26
CA ILE A 383 0.30 16.12 -0.70
C ILE A 383 0.17 15.06 0.40
N ASN A 384 1.23 14.28 0.61
CA ASN A 384 1.36 13.36 1.73
C ASN A 384 1.30 14.09 3.07
N GLU A 385 0.35 13.70 3.91
CA GLU A 385 0.10 14.42 5.15
C GLU A 385 -0.33 13.53 6.33
N SER A 386 0.20 13.79 7.52
CA SER A 386 -0.21 13.08 8.74
C SER A 386 -0.02 11.55 8.65
N ILE A 387 1.05 11.11 8.01
CA ILE A 387 1.47 9.70 8.00
C ILE A 387 2.19 9.40 9.31
N SER A 388 1.80 8.34 10.02
CA SER A 388 2.49 7.86 11.21
C SER A 388 3.06 6.46 10.96
N LEU A 389 4.38 6.33 11.07
CA LEU A 389 5.12 5.07 11.03
C LEU A 389 5.66 4.76 12.43
N GLY A 390 5.11 3.72 13.06
CA GLY A 390 5.44 3.34 14.43
C GLY A 390 5.96 1.91 14.52
N ASN A 391 6.93 1.65 15.41
CA ASN A 391 7.35 0.29 15.82
C ASN A 391 7.73 -0.66 14.67
N LEU A 392 8.29 -0.14 13.57
CA LEU A 392 8.79 -0.96 12.47
C LEU A 392 10.23 -1.39 12.72
N ARG A 393 10.56 -2.64 12.38
CA ARG A 393 11.94 -3.06 12.14
C ARG A 393 12.19 -3.10 10.65
N ILE A 394 13.15 -2.29 10.18
CA ILE A 394 13.45 -2.13 8.76
C ILE A 394 14.94 -2.42 8.54
N VAL A 395 15.25 -3.50 7.83
CA VAL A 395 16.62 -4.05 7.80
C VAL A 395 16.95 -4.80 6.52
N ASP A 396 18.18 -4.69 6.04
CA ASP A 396 18.76 -5.55 5.02
C ASP A 396 19.68 -6.60 5.66
N GLU A 397 19.18 -7.84 5.73
CA GLU A 397 19.88 -8.98 6.32
C GLU A 397 20.74 -9.73 5.29
N ARG A 398 20.81 -9.26 4.04
CA ARG A 398 21.74 -9.79 3.04
C ARG A 398 23.20 -9.53 3.44
N PRO A 399 24.16 -10.33 2.92
CA PRO A 399 25.58 -10.00 2.96
C PRO A 399 25.83 -8.55 2.52
N GLU A 400 26.82 -7.88 3.11
CA GLU A 400 27.07 -6.44 2.90
C GLU A 400 27.23 -6.08 1.42
N GLU A 401 27.94 -6.92 0.67
CA GLU A 401 28.16 -6.80 -0.77
C GLU A 401 26.92 -7.05 -1.64
N GLU A 402 25.86 -7.63 -1.08
CA GLU A 402 24.59 -7.94 -1.76
C GLU A 402 23.44 -7.00 -1.33
N ARG A 403 23.67 -6.11 -0.36
CA ARG A 403 22.65 -5.18 0.10
C ARG A 403 22.28 -4.20 -1.00
N SER A 404 20.98 -3.98 -1.15
CA SER A 404 20.42 -3.03 -2.13
C SER A 404 19.29 -2.18 -1.56
N GLN A 405 18.92 -2.38 -0.29
CA GLN A 405 17.93 -1.55 0.36
C GLN A 405 18.50 -0.14 0.56
N THR A 406 18.04 0.83 -0.22
CA THR A 406 18.64 2.17 -0.26
C THR A 406 18.42 2.93 1.04
N HIS A 407 17.19 2.88 1.55
CA HIS A 407 16.77 3.59 2.75
C HIS A 407 15.87 2.73 3.64
N ALA A 408 15.85 3.03 4.95
CA ALA A 408 14.85 2.42 5.81
C ALA A 408 13.52 3.16 5.62
N ILE A 409 13.56 4.49 5.75
CA ILE A 409 12.42 5.37 5.49
C ILE A 409 12.91 6.50 4.58
N ARG A 410 12.18 6.74 3.49
CA ARG A 410 12.48 7.80 2.55
C ARG A 410 11.26 8.66 2.31
N GLU A 411 11.34 9.92 2.70
CA GLU A 411 10.33 10.94 2.43
C GLU A 411 10.88 11.97 1.43
N ARG A 412 10.19 12.13 0.30
CA ARG A 412 10.52 13.06 -0.79
C ARG A 412 9.30 13.84 -1.26
N GLY A 413 9.55 14.87 -2.06
CA GLY A 413 8.48 15.72 -2.61
C GLY A 413 7.71 16.47 -1.54
N ALA A 414 6.53 16.97 -1.90
CA ALA A 414 5.68 17.72 -0.99
C ALA A 414 5.11 16.84 0.11
N CYS A 415 5.49 17.11 1.37
CA CYS A 415 5.04 16.35 2.54
C CYS A 415 4.78 17.29 3.73
N LEU A 416 3.83 16.94 4.60
CA LEU A 416 3.54 17.68 5.83
C LEU A 416 3.15 16.78 7.02
N HIS A 417 3.55 17.17 8.22
CA HIS A 417 3.07 16.64 9.50
C HIS A 417 3.19 15.12 9.67
N ASN A 418 4.16 14.49 9.02
CA ASN A 418 4.43 13.06 9.15
C ASN A 418 5.17 12.75 10.46
N ARG A 419 5.17 11.49 10.89
CA ARG A 419 5.74 11.04 12.16
C ARG A 419 6.42 9.68 12.01
N PHE A 420 7.72 9.62 12.26
CA PHE A 420 8.51 8.39 12.29
C PHE A 420 8.96 8.15 13.72
N LEU A 421 8.28 7.23 14.40
CA LEU A 421 8.37 7.05 15.85
C LEU A 421 8.76 5.62 16.21
N ASP A 422 9.72 5.45 17.12
CA ASP A 422 10.03 4.14 17.74
C ASP A 422 10.39 3.02 16.74
N ASN A 423 10.94 3.36 15.57
CA ASN A 423 11.35 2.38 14.55
C ASN A 423 12.79 1.92 14.79
N ASP A 424 13.10 0.65 14.54
CA ASP A 424 14.47 0.12 14.46
C ASP A 424 14.91 0.07 12.99
N VAL A 425 15.77 1.01 12.62
CA VAL A 425 16.23 1.21 11.23
C VAL A 425 17.67 0.73 11.01
N ARG A 426 18.29 0.09 12.02
CA ARG A 426 19.68 -0.36 11.93
C ARG A 426 19.86 -1.37 10.80
N GLY A 427 20.83 -1.09 9.92
CA GLY A 427 21.14 -1.93 8.76
C GLY A 427 20.07 -1.83 7.65
N GLY A 428 19.19 -0.84 7.69
CA GLY A 428 18.10 -0.66 6.72
C GLY A 428 18.41 0.28 5.56
N GLY A 429 19.64 0.71 5.32
CA GLY A 429 19.96 1.64 4.23
C GLY A 429 21.40 1.53 3.78
N THR A 430 21.63 1.42 2.48
CA THR A 430 22.95 1.53 1.84
C THR A 430 23.31 2.96 1.48
N GLU A 431 22.31 3.84 1.32
CA GLU A 431 22.48 5.27 1.02
C GLU A 431 22.32 6.09 2.32
N GLU A 432 21.14 6.01 2.94
CA GLU A 432 20.85 6.68 4.21
C GLU A 432 19.80 5.90 5.00
N LEU A 433 19.74 6.04 6.34
CA LEU A 433 18.72 5.34 7.13
C LEU A 433 17.34 6.01 7.00
N ILE A 434 17.27 7.32 7.26
CA ILE A 434 16.02 8.09 7.26
C ILE A 434 16.26 9.39 6.49
N GLU A 435 15.63 9.54 5.33
CA GLU A 435 15.59 10.78 4.57
C GLU A 435 14.26 11.51 4.84
N VAL A 436 14.32 12.83 5.06
CA VAL A 436 13.17 13.66 5.38
C VAL A 436 13.13 14.91 4.50
N ALA A 437 12.02 15.11 3.79
CA ALA A 437 11.85 16.27 2.91
C ALA A 437 11.13 17.44 3.58
N SER A 438 10.25 17.17 4.54
CA SER A 438 9.45 18.22 5.18
C SER A 438 10.11 18.75 6.45
N GLU A 439 10.08 20.07 6.66
CA GLU A 439 10.50 20.65 7.95
C GLU A 439 9.59 20.30 9.13
N THR A 440 8.41 19.74 8.85
CA THR A 440 7.36 19.45 9.84
C THR A 440 7.33 18.00 10.30
N THR A 441 8.05 17.10 9.64
CA THR A 441 8.04 15.67 9.94
C THR A 441 8.73 15.38 11.27
N ILE A 442 8.01 14.77 12.22
CA ILE A 442 8.58 14.37 13.50
C ILE A 442 9.41 13.09 13.28
N VAL A 443 10.67 13.11 13.71
CA VAL A 443 11.55 11.93 13.74
C VAL A 443 12.04 11.78 15.16
N ASP A 444 11.54 10.77 15.87
CA ASP A 444 11.76 10.67 17.31
C ASP A 444 11.88 9.23 17.78
N ARG A 445 12.82 8.99 18.72
CA ARG A 445 13.04 7.71 19.41
C ARG A 445 13.29 6.51 18.49
N ASN A 446 13.70 6.74 17.25
CA ASN A 446 14.13 5.67 16.35
C ASN A 446 15.50 5.11 16.81
N VAL A 447 15.70 3.81 16.63
CA VAL A 447 16.95 3.12 16.93
C VAL A 447 17.83 3.10 15.67
N GLY A 448 19.04 3.63 15.80
CA GLY A 448 20.06 3.63 14.74
C GLY A 448 20.07 4.85 13.83
N GLY A 449 18.92 5.51 13.62
CA GLY A 449 18.81 6.68 12.73
C GLY A 449 17.91 7.77 13.28
N GLY A 450 18.06 8.97 12.74
CA GLY A 450 17.31 10.19 13.05
C GLY A 450 17.38 11.14 11.85
N LEU A 451 17.30 12.46 12.07
CA LEU A 451 17.64 13.44 11.03
C LEU A 451 19.12 13.40 10.63
N ALA A 452 19.98 13.04 11.58
CA ALA A 452 21.40 12.79 11.35
C ALA A 452 21.86 11.74 12.36
N SER A 453 22.80 10.88 11.97
CA SER A 453 23.39 9.89 12.85
C SER A 453 24.79 9.52 12.40
N GLY A 454 25.66 9.12 13.32
CA GLY A 454 27.00 8.70 12.99
C GLY A 454 27.92 8.75 14.20
N THR A 455 29.21 8.97 13.93
CA THR A 455 30.22 9.13 14.96
C THR A 455 30.92 10.48 14.86
N VAL A 456 31.25 11.08 15.99
CA VAL A 456 32.09 12.29 16.08
C VAL A 456 33.24 12.03 17.05
N THR A 457 34.45 12.45 16.69
CA THR A 457 35.61 12.38 17.59
C THR A 457 35.79 13.74 18.26
N LEU A 458 35.87 13.71 19.59
CA LEU A 458 36.19 14.87 20.40
C LEU A 458 37.70 14.93 20.61
N ASP A 459 38.32 15.99 20.12
CA ASP A 459 39.76 16.17 20.21
C ASP A 459 40.19 16.77 21.56
N PRO A 460 41.23 16.22 22.21
CA PRO A 460 41.71 16.74 23.49
C PRO A 460 42.29 18.14 23.32
N GLY A 461 41.98 19.03 24.25
CA GLY A 461 42.41 20.42 24.26
C GLY A 461 41.77 21.34 23.21
N ALA A 462 40.84 20.83 22.39
CA ALA A 462 40.12 21.61 21.39
C ALA A 462 38.87 22.30 21.99
N SER A 463 38.46 23.43 21.40
CA SER A 463 37.19 24.12 21.67
C SER A 463 36.68 24.78 20.38
N PRO A 464 35.54 24.35 19.80
CA PRO A 464 34.78 23.17 20.25
C PRO A 464 35.59 21.88 20.13
N ALA A 465 35.31 20.91 20.99
CA ALA A 465 35.97 19.61 21.00
C ALA A 465 35.63 18.77 19.77
N GLY A 466 34.40 18.90 19.27
CA GLY A 466 33.95 18.25 18.04
C GLY A 466 32.75 18.97 17.43
N ARG A 467 32.58 18.82 16.11
CA ARG A 467 31.47 19.41 15.36
C ARG A 467 30.95 18.43 14.32
N VAL A 468 29.64 18.32 14.23
CA VAL A 468 28.91 17.65 13.15
C VAL A 468 28.21 18.74 12.36
N GLU A 469 28.69 18.99 11.14
CA GLU A 469 28.13 20.01 10.27
C GLU A 469 26.87 19.52 9.57
N GLY A 470 25.93 20.43 9.31
CA GLY A 470 24.83 20.16 8.39
C GLY A 470 23.81 19.10 8.86
N VAL A 471 23.51 19.07 10.16
CA VAL A 471 22.48 18.20 10.75
C VAL A 471 21.12 18.36 10.05
N THR A 472 20.75 19.60 9.72
CA THR A 472 19.59 19.88 8.84
C THR A 472 19.66 21.31 8.33
N THR A 473 19.15 21.54 7.12
CA THR A 473 18.96 22.87 6.52
C THR A 473 17.64 23.52 6.93
N HIS A 474 16.72 22.75 7.54
CA HIS A 474 15.43 23.27 7.97
C HIS A 474 15.58 24.12 9.23
N ARG A 475 15.53 25.44 9.03
CA ARG A 475 15.70 26.43 10.10
C ARG A 475 14.72 26.23 11.26
N ALA A 476 13.46 25.90 10.98
CA ALA A 476 12.41 25.74 11.98
C ALA A 476 12.38 24.32 12.60
N SER A 477 13.54 23.78 12.96
CA SER A 477 13.65 22.43 13.55
C SER A 477 13.78 22.49 15.07
N SER A 478 12.97 21.70 15.76
CA SER A 478 13.25 21.34 17.15
C SER A 478 14.30 20.22 17.13
N LEU A 479 15.46 20.42 17.73
CA LEU A 479 16.54 19.43 17.67
C LEU A 479 16.87 18.90 19.06
N SER A 480 17.06 17.59 19.15
CA SER A 480 17.57 16.92 20.34
C SER A 480 18.58 15.85 19.94
N VAL A 481 19.62 15.65 20.73
CA VAL A 481 20.64 14.64 20.46
C VAL A 481 20.63 13.56 21.53
N ARG A 482 20.77 12.31 21.10
CA ARG A 482 21.14 11.17 21.92
C ARG A 482 22.57 10.80 21.56
N ALA A 483 23.52 10.99 22.47
CA ALA A 483 24.93 10.68 22.25
C ALA A 483 25.46 9.76 23.36
N GLN A 484 26.32 8.81 22.98
CA GLN A 484 26.98 7.89 23.91
C GLN A 484 28.44 7.64 23.50
N PRO A 485 29.34 7.34 24.45
CA PRO A 485 30.71 6.95 24.11
C PRO A 485 30.74 5.64 23.34
N LEU A 486 31.42 5.63 22.20
CA LEU A 486 31.72 4.44 21.41
C LEU A 486 33.08 3.83 21.83
N ASP A 487 34.09 4.69 21.98
CA ASP A 487 35.42 4.34 22.50
C ASP A 487 36.04 5.58 23.19
N GLY A 488 36.97 5.36 24.11
CA GLY A 488 37.63 6.42 24.88
C GLY A 488 38.52 5.93 26.01
N PRO A 489 39.26 6.84 26.68
CA PRO A 489 40.20 6.51 27.74
C PRO A 489 39.47 6.12 29.05
N ASP A 490 40.18 5.43 29.94
CA ASP A 490 39.69 5.15 31.32
C ASP A 490 39.57 6.42 32.19
N ALA A 491 40.11 7.55 31.74
CA ALA A 491 40.05 8.82 32.44
C ALA A 491 38.61 9.34 32.54
N ALA A 492 38.30 10.08 33.60
CA ALA A 492 36.99 10.73 33.72
C ALA A 492 36.85 11.83 32.66
N PHE A 493 35.72 11.83 31.95
CA PHE A 493 35.37 12.87 30.97
C PHE A 493 33.91 13.30 31.13
N ALA A 494 33.62 14.50 30.66
CA ALA A 494 32.28 15.05 30.56
C ALA A 494 32.27 16.09 29.44
N TRP A 495 31.18 16.15 28.69
CA TRP A 495 30.99 17.13 27.63
C TRP A 495 29.70 17.93 27.86
N GLU A 496 29.54 18.96 27.05
CA GLU A 496 28.25 19.58 26.77
C GLU A 496 28.03 19.68 25.28
N GLU A 497 26.75 19.69 24.91
CA GLU A 497 26.30 19.68 23.54
C GLU A 497 25.25 20.76 23.29
N TRP A 498 25.30 21.35 22.09
CA TRP A 498 24.29 22.31 21.63
C TRP A 498 24.22 22.33 20.11
N PHE A 499 23.14 22.91 19.58
CA PHE A 499 22.97 23.15 18.15
C PHE A 499 23.26 24.61 17.81
N GLU A 500 23.98 24.84 16.71
CA GLU A 500 24.33 26.18 16.22
C GLU A 500 23.78 26.39 14.80
N TRP A 501 22.98 27.45 14.60
CA TRP A 501 22.56 27.86 13.26
C TRP A 501 23.65 28.69 12.60
N THR A 502 24.21 28.19 11.50
CA THR A 502 25.32 28.81 10.78
C THR A 502 24.90 29.96 9.85
N GLY A 503 23.59 30.10 9.61
CA GLY A 503 23.04 30.96 8.57
C GLY A 503 22.31 30.18 7.48
N SER A 504 22.72 28.94 7.22
CA SER A 504 22.13 28.06 6.20
C SER A 504 21.79 26.65 6.71
N GLN A 505 22.38 26.22 7.82
CA GLN A 505 22.16 24.89 8.39
C GLN A 505 22.35 24.89 9.91
N TRP A 506 21.83 23.86 10.57
CA TRP A 506 22.13 23.54 11.95
C TRP A 506 23.35 22.62 12.02
N ASP A 507 24.33 22.97 12.85
CA ASP A 507 25.43 22.10 13.25
C ASP A 507 25.18 21.60 14.68
N LEU A 508 25.65 20.39 15.00
CA LEU A 508 25.74 19.87 16.37
C LEU A 508 27.18 20.04 16.87
N VAL A 509 27.33 20.70 18.00
CA VAL A 509 28.62 21.05 18.58
C VAL A 509 28.77 20.38 19.94
N PHE A 510 29.97 19.84 20.18
CA PHE A 510 30.38 19.27 21.44
C PHE A 510 31.59 20.04 21.98
N ASP A 511 31.59 20.31 23.29
CA ASP A 511 32.76 20.88 23.97
C ASP A 511 32.99 20.24 25.33
N TRP A 512 34.23 20.30 25.80
CA TRP A 512 34.64 19.65 27.04
C TRP A 512 34.16 20.41 28.28
N ARG A 513 33.46 19.71 29.17
CA ARG A 513 33.36 20.10 30.59
C ARG A 513 34.48 19.51 31.43
N THR A 514 34.94 18.33 31.05
CA THR A 514 36.10 17.66 31.63
C THR A 514 36.78 16.92 30.48
N ASP A 515 37.88 17.48 30.02
CA ASP A 515 38.74 16.92 28.99
C ASP A 515 39.62 15.82 29.60
N PRO A 516 39.56 14.57 29.09
CA PRO A 516 40.38 13.48 29.60
C PRO A 516 41.84 13.54 29.13
N GLY A 517 42.19 14.45 28.21
CA GLY A 517 43.53 14.57 27.62
C GLY A 517 43.81 13.59 26.48
N GLU A 518 42.83 12.80 26.08
CA GLU A 518 42.85 11.85 24.96
C GLU A 518 41.53 11.94 24.18
N SER A 519 41.51 11.53 22.92
CA SER A 519 40.30 11.60 22.10
C SER A 519 39.20 10.65 22.61
N VAL A 520 37.94 11.09 22.51
CA VAL A 520 36.76 10.24 22.76
C VAL A 520 35.90 10.24 21.49
N THR A 521 35.52 9.06 21.01
CA THR A 521 34.58 8.95 19.90
C THR A 521 33.18 8.72 20.48
N LEU A 522 32.24 9.59 20.10
CA LEU A 522 30.83 9.46 20.44
C LEU A 522 30.06 8.90 19.24
N GLU A 523 29.14 7.98 19.49
CA GLU A 523 28.02 7.68 18.58
C GLU A 523 26.88 8.66 18.91
N TYR A 524 26.25 9.23 17.87
CA TYR A 524 25.15 10.17 18.04
C TYR A 524 23.97 9.87 17.11
N VAL A 525 22.78 10.25 17.57
CA VAL A 525 21.57 10.37 16.75
C VAL A 525 20.91 11.70 17.08
N VAL A 526 20.59 12.49 16.06
CA VAL A 526 19.81 13.72 16.17
C VAL A 526 18.37 13.45 15.78
N ASP A 527 17.45 13.77 16.68
CA ASP A 527 16.01 13.67 16.52
C ASP A 527 15.38 15.05 16.31
N ARG A 528 14.17 15.06 15.75
CA ARG A 528 13.24 16.20 15.73
C ARG A 528 11.93 15.82 16.42
N PRO A 529 11.82 16.02 17.75
CA PRO A 529 10.73 15.46 18.56
C PRO A 529 9.45 16.28 18.52
N GLN A 530 9.52 17.56 18.15
CA GLN A 530 8.35 18.45 18.17
C GLN A 530 7.95 18.82 16.74
N GLY A 531 6.67 18.62 16.43
CA GLY A 531 6.03 19.19 15.25
C GLY A 531 5.81 20.69 15.38
N THR A 532 5.43 21.32 14.28
CA THR A 532 4.98 22.71 14.27
C THR A 532 3.69 22.87 15.08
N THR A 533 3.56 24.00 15.78
CA THR A 533 2.40 24.28 16.63
C THR A 533 1.21 24.75 15.78
N ASP A 534 1.13 26.05 15.52
CA ASP A 534 0.03 26.72 14.82
C ASP A 534 0.49 27.42 13.53
N ARG A 535 1.67 27.05 13.00
CA ARG A 535 2.18 27.62 11.75
C ARG A 535 1.34 27.08 10.60
N GLU A 536 0.68 27.98 9.87
CA GLU A 536 0.04 27.65 8.60
C GLU A 536 1.11 27.48 7.51
N PHE A 537 0.83 26.55 6.61
CA PHE A 537 1.68 26.22 5.48
C PHE A 537 0.88 26.40 4.19
N ASP A 538 1.46 27.11 3.24
CA ASP A 538 0.91 27.18 1.89
C ASP A 538 1.24 25.86 1.16
N ARG A 539 0.20 25.08 0.85
CA ARG A 539 0.35 23.77 0.22
C ARG A 539 0.79 23.90 -1.23
N ASP A 540 0.34 24.96 -1.91
CA ASP A 540 0.66 25.20 -3.31
C ASP A 540 2.13 25.62 -3.41
N GLU A 541 2.61 26.46 -2.50
CA GLU A 541 4.04 26.81 -2.39
C GLU A 541 4.90 25.58 -2.11
N ILE A 542 4.55 24.74 -1.12
CA ILE A 542 5.29 23.49 -0.83
C ILE A 542 5.31 22.57 -2.05
N TRP A 543 4.18 22.48 -2.75
CA TRP A 543 4.06 21.67 -3.96
C TRP A 543 4.99 22.16 -5.07
N GLU A 544 5.00 23.46 -5.35
CA GLU A 544 5.86 24.09 -6.35
C GLU A 544 7.35 23.98 -5.97
N GLU A 545 7.71 24.28 -4.72
CA GLU A 545 9.09 24.22 -4.22
C GLU A 545 9.66 22.81 -4.21
N SER A 546 8.82 21.79 -3.94
CA SER A 546 9.30 20.41 -3.80
C SER A 546 9.87 19.83 -5.11
N VAL A 547 9.30 20.21 -6.26
CA VAL A 547 9.74 19.76 -7.59
C VAL A 547 9.47 20.87 -8.60
N PRO A 548 10.33 21.89 -8.76
CA PRO A 548 10.01 23.06 -9.58
C PRO A 548 9.51 22.70 -10.99
N ASP A 549 8.49 23.43 -11.45
CA ASP A 549 7.95 23.22 -12.79
C ASP A 549 9.00 23.50 -13.86
N VAL A 550 8.98 22.70 -14.93
CA VAL A 550 9.86 22.93 -16.08
C VAL A 550 9.17 23.86 -17.07
N GLU A 551 9.75 25.04 -17.29
CA GLU A 551 9.31 26.02 -18.28
C GLU A 551 10.26 26.05 -19.48
N SER A 552 9.97 26.93 -20.46
CA SER A 552 10.93 27.17 -21.54
C SER A 552 12.09 28.02 -21.02
N GLY A 553 13.30 27.46 -21.02
CA GLY A 553 14.46 28.09 -20.38
C GLY A 553 15.75 27.32 -20.65
N THR A 554 16.84 27.76 -20.03
CA THR A 554 18.14 27.06 -20.05
C THR A 554 18.37 26.42 -18.70
N TYR A 555 18.67 25.12 -18.70
CA TYR A 555 18.81 24.31 -17.50
C TYR A 555 20.13 23.54 -17.50
N ARG A 556 20.65 23.26 -16.31
CA ARG A 556 21.46 22.05 -16.10
C ARG A 556 20.50 20.95 -15.65
N ILE A 557 20.65 19.78 -16.27
CA ILE A 557 19.76 18.62 -16.01
C ILE A 557 20.56 17.63 -15.16
N VAL A 558 20.24 17.51 -13.87
CA VAL A 558 21.03 16.75 -12.88
C VAL A 558 20.44 15.35 -12.69
N ALA A 559 21.26 14.31 -12.72
CA ALA A 559 20.85 12.96 -12.33
C ALA A 559 20.74 12.89 -10.80
N ALA A 560 19.54 12.59 -10.29
CA ALA A 560 19.23 12.72 -8.86
C ALA A 560 20.07 11.80 -7.95
N HIS A 561 20.52 10.64 -8.46
CA HIS A 561 21.30 9.68 -7.68
C HIS A 561 22.79 10.04 -7.57
N SER A 562 23.36 10.74 -8.55
CA SER A 562 24.80 11.01 -8.62
C SER A 562 25.16 12.48 -8.38
N GLY A 563 24.19 13.40 -8.48
CA GLY A 563 24.41 14.84 -8.47
C GLY A 563 25.19 15.38 -9.69
N LYS A 564 25.47 14.52 -10.68
CA LYS A 564 26.13 14.88 -11.94
C LYS A 564 25.12 15.38 -12.96
N VAL A 565 25.58 16.12 -13.97
CA VAL A 565 24.73 16.72 -14.99
C VAL A 565 24.77 15.94 -16.30
N MET A 566 23.66 15.95 -17.03
CA MET A 566 23.60 15.53 -18.43
C MET A 566 24.46 16.46 -19.28
N GLU A 567 25.35 15.90 -20.09
CA GLU A 567 26.27 16.65 -20.94
C GLU A 567 26.47 15.98 -22.29
N VAL A 568 26.87 16.77 -23.29
CA VAL A 568 27.38 16.23 -24.55
C VAL A 568 28.86 15.91 -24.38
N ALA A 569 29.23 14.66 -24.64
CA ALA A 569 30.58 14.14 -24.43
C ALA A 569 31.64 15.01 -25.13
N ASP A 570 32.68 15.39 -24.38
CA ASP A 570 33.81 16.23 -24.82
C ASP A 570 33.41 17.56 -25.49
N GLY A 571 32.18 18.05 -25.28
CA GLY A 571 31.65 19.24 -25.95
C GLY A 571 31.52 19.12 -27.46
N ALA A 572 31.38 17.90 -27.99
CA ALA A 572 31.40 17.65 -29.42
C ALA A 572 30.28 18.39 -30.20
N GLU A 573 30.65 18.97 -31.35
CA GLU A 573 29.73 19.68 -32.24
C GLU A 573 29.25 18.82 -33.42
N SER A 574 29.36 17.49 -33.39
CA SER A 574 28.90 16.59 -34.48
C SER A 574 27.54 15.94 -34.18
N MET A 575 26.72 15.72 -35.20
CA MET A 575 25.48 14.95 -35.02
C MET A 575 25.86 13.51 -34.68
N GLY A 576 25.13 12.90 -33.75
CA GLY A 576 25.44 11.59 -33.19
C GLY A 576 26.46 11.61 -32.05
N ALA A 577 26.91 12.79 -31.59
CA ALA A 577 27.72 12.88 -30.37
C ALA A 577 26.96 12.30 -29.18
N ASN A 578 27.68 11.60 -28.30
CA ASN A 578 27.08 10.92 -27.15
C ASN A 578 26.58 11.92 -26.11
N VAL A 579 25.49 11.56 -25.41
CA VAL A 579 25.05 12.25 -24.20
C VAL A 579 25.32 11.34 -23.01
N GLN A 580 26.01 11.88 -22.01
CA GLN A 580 26.49 11.17 -20.84
C GLN A 580 26.23 12.02 -19.59
N GLN A 581 26.51 11.48 -18.39
CA GLN A 581 26.61 12.33 -17.21
C GLN A 581 28.05 12.80 -16.98
N GLY A 582 28.22 13.97 -16.38
CA GLY A 582 29.51 14.50 -15.98
C GLY A 582 29.42 15.50 -14.82
N THR A 583 30.54 15.77 -14.18
CA THR A 583 30.66 16.76 -13.11
C THR A 583 30.34 18.16 -13.66
N TRP A 584 29.48 18.91 -12.96
CA TRP A 584 29.13 20.27 -13.35
C TRP A 584 30.34 21.21 -13.29
N ASN A 585 30.74 21.75 -14.44
CA ASN A 585 31.81 22.72 -14.59
C ASN A 585 31.32 24.04 -15.23
N ASP A 586 30.00 24.19 -15.37
CA ASP A 586 29.34 25.37 -15.96
C ASP A 586 29.72 25.62 -17.43
N GLU A 587 30.02 24.55 -18.16
CA GLU A 587 30.39 24.60 -19.57
C GLU A 587 29.16 24.59 -20.49
N PRO A 588 29.19 25.27 -21.66
CA PRO A 588 28.03 25.37 -22.55
C PRO A 588 27.47 24.04 -23.09
N HIS A 589 28.24 22.95 -23.07
CA HIS A 589 27.78 21.61 -23.48
C HIS A 589 27.09 20.82 -22.34
N GLN A 590 27.02 21.42 -21.15
CA GLN A 590 26.29 20.92 -19.98
C GLN A 590 24.97 21.69 -19.73
N ARG A 591 24.71 22.72 -20.56
CA ARG A 591 23.53 23.57 -20.50
C ARG A 591 22.56 23.20 -21.61
N TRP A 592 21.29 23.03 -21.25
CA TRP A 592 20.25 22.53 -22.12
C TRP A 592 19.10 23.52 -22.21
N LYS A 593 18.81 23.98 -23.42
CA LYS A 593 17.63 24.79 -23.72
C LYS A 593 16.41 23.90 -23.88
N VAL A 594 15.47 24.00 -22.94
CA VAL A 594 14.18 23.30 -22.96
C VAL A 594 13.14 24.20 -23.62
N SER A 595 12.34 23.64 -24.54
CA SER A 595 11.24 24.31 -25.21
C SER A 595 9.93 23.59 -24.89
N VAL A 596 9.13 24.15 -23.97
CA VAL A 596 7.83 23.58 -23.55
C VAL A 596 6.75 23.97 -24.56
N SER A 597 5.96 22.99 -24.99
CA SER A 597 4.83 23.21 -25.92
C SER A 597 3.46 23.18 -25.24
N ASP A 598 3.32 22.37 -24.19
CA ASP A 598 2.05 22.19 -23.49
C ASP A 598 2.29 21.65 -22.07
N ARG A 599 1.27 21.72 -21.21
CA ARG A 599 1.29 21.27 -19.83
C ARG A 599 -0.10 20.82 -19.39
N GLU A 600 -0.17 19.74 -18.61
CA GLU A 600 -1.44 19.35 -17.99
C GLU A 600 -1.80 20.27 -16.81
N ASP A 601 -3.08 20.61 -16.64
CA ASP A 601 -3.60 21.50 -15.57
C ASP A 601 -3.19 21.04 -14.15
N THR A 602 -3.01 19.74 -14.01
CA THR A 602 -2.62 19.03 -12.78
C THR A 602 -1.15 19.26 -12.42
N GLY A 603 -0.33 19.75 -13.36
CA GLY A 603 1.07 20.08 -13.19
C GLY A 603 2.03 18.89 -13.16
N TRP A 604 1.55 17.64 -13.13
CA TRP A 604 2.43 16.46 -13.04
C TRP A 604 3.09 16.08 -14.38
N ARG A 605 2.63 16.64 -15.50
CA ARG A 605 3.15 16.39 -16.86
C ARG A 605 3.42 17.69 -17.62
N VAL A 606 4.63 17.78 -18.18
CA VAL A 606 5.05 18.83 -19.09
C VAL A 606 5.48 18.23 -20.43
N TYR A 607 5.01 18.80 -21.54
CA TYR A 607 5.39 18.36 -22.89
C TYR A 607 6.50 19.26 -23.43
N ALA A 608 7.71 18.73 -23.51
CA ALA A 608 8.86 19.41 -24.09
C ALA A 608 8.93 19.11 -25.59
N SER A 609 8.73 20.13 -26.43
CA SER A 609 8.92 20.05 -27.88
C SER A 609 10.38 19.86 -28.31
N GLY A 610 11.32 20.16 -27.43
CA GLY A 610 12.75 19.87 -27.63
C GLY A 610 13.60 20.25 -26.43
N ILE A 611 14.71 19.54 -26.25
CA ILE A 611 15.79 19.80 -25.29
C ILE A 611 17.06 19.92 -26.13
N ALA A 612 17.76 21.05 -26.14
CA ALA A 612 18.90 21.28 -27.05
C ALA A 612 20.14 21.79 -26.32
N ALA A 613 21.31 21.24 -26.62
CA ALA A 613 22.56 21.68 -26.01
C ALA A 613 22.92 23.10 -26.43
N GLU A 614 23.25 23.98 -25.47
CA GLU A 614 23.47 25.41 -25.70
C GLU A 614 24.62 25.66 -26.69
N HIS A 615 25.73 24.92 -26.57
CA HIS A 615 26.94 25.12 -27.38
C HIS A 615 26.72 24.90 -28.88
N SER A 616 25.91 23.90 -29.25
CA SER A 616 25.75 23.47 -30.65
C SER A 616 24.38 23.76 -31.23
N GLY A 617 23.40 24.12 -30.39
CA GLY A 617 22.00 24.33 -30.77
C GLY A 617 21.28 23.07 -31.25
N ARG A 618 21.87 21.89 -31.06
CA ARG A 618 21.31 20.61 -31.51
C ARG A 618 20.49 19.93 -30.43
N GLY A 619 19.41 19.28 -30.85
CA GLY A 619 18.46 18.65 -29.95
C GLY A 619 18.90 17.26 -29.47
N LEU A 620 18.51 16.93 -28.24
CA LEU A 620 18.56 15.60 -27.67
C LEU A 620 17.63 14.66 -28.46
N THR A 621 18.13 13.50 -28.84
CA THR A 621 17.37 12.43 -29.52
C THR A 621 17.81 11.09 -28.97
N VAL A 622 16.95 10.07 -29.05
CA VAL A 622 17.34 8.70 -28.74
C VAL A 622 17.59 7.95 -30.05
N SER A 623 18.73 7.27 -30.15
CA SER A 623 19.09 6.48 -31.33
C SER A 623 19.74 5.17 -30.93
N ASN A 624 19.10 4.06 -31.28
CA ASN A 624 19.49 2.70 -30.87
C ASN A 624 19.59 2.55 -29.33
N GLY A 625 18.68 3.17 -28.59
CA GLY A 625 18.65 3.13 -27.12
C GLY A 625 19.59 4.14 -26.43
N ASP A 626 20.47 4.84 -27.15
CA ASP A 626 21.36 5.86 -26.56
C ASP A 626 20.79 7.27 -26.73
N ALA A 627 20.94 8.10 -25.70
CA ALA A 627 20.74 9.54 -25.83
C ALA A 627 21.92 10.16 -26.59
N ARG A 628 21.60 10.95 -27.62
CA ARG A 628 22.59 11.56 -28.51
C ARG A 628 22.18 12.97 -28.90
N GLN A 629 23.17 13.74 -29.31
CA GLN A 629 22.95 15.00 -29.99
C GLN A 629 22.50 14.75 -31.45
N GLY A 630 21.35 15.29 -31.85
CA GLY A 630 20.75 15.07 -33.16
C GLY A 630 19.80 16.20 -33.59
N THR A 631 18.73 15.83 -34.28
CA THR A 631 17.71 16.79 -34.76
C THR A 631 16.76 17.26 -33.65
N GLY A 632 16.77 16.60 -32.48
CA GLY A 632 15.77 16.77 -31.45
C GLY A 632 14.56 15.86 -31.63
N GLN A 633 13.86 15.59 -30.53
CA GLN A 633 12.55 14.96 -30.48
C GLN A 633 11.74 15.54 -29.31
N SER A 634 10.47 15.19 -29.23
CA SER A 634 9.61 15.55 -28.10
C SER A 634 9.82 14.60 -26.92
N PHE A 635 9.66 15.12 -25.71
CA PHE A 635 9.71 14.36 -24.48
C PHE A 635 8.55 14.74 -23.57
N THR A 636 8.07 13.79 -22.78
CA THR A 636 7.17 14.06 -21.66
C THR A 636 7.98 14.08 -20.37
N LEU A 637 7.96 15.20 -19.64
CA LEU A 637 8.57 15.33 -18.32
C LEU A 637 7.49 15.04 -17.28
N GLU A 638 7.57 13.88 -16.63
CA GLU A 638 6.62 13.48 -15.58
C GLU A 638 7.25 13.74 -14.21
N ARG A 639 6.60 14.53 -13.35
CA ARG A 639 7.05 14.71 -11.95
C ARG A 639 7.10 13.35 -11.25
N TYR A 640 8.18 13.09 -10.53
CA TYR A 640 8.37 11.86 -9.78
C TYR A 640 9.34 12.07 -8.61
N GLU A 641 8.92 11.68 -7.40
CA GLU A 641 9.65 11.90 -6.14
C GLU A 641 10.09 13.35 -5.93
N ASN A 642 11.37 13.65 -6.19
CA ASN A 642 11.97 14.99 -6.04
C ASN A 642 12.37 15.61 -7.38
N GLY A 643 11.98 15.02 -8.52
CA GLY A 643 12.41 15.46 -9.84
C GLY A 643 11.45 15.06 -10.95
N HIS A 644 11.99 14.81 -12.14
CA HIS A 644 11.23 14.44 -13.33
C HIS A 644 11.78 13.17 -13.99
N GLN A 645 10.91 12.33 -14.50
CA GLN A 645 11.26 11.34 -15.52
C GLN A 645 11.20 11.99 -16.89
N ILE A 646 12.24 11.79 -17.70
CA ILE A 646 12.25 12.23 -19.10
C ILE A 646 11.79 11.06 -19.97
N LYS A 647 10.51 11.05 -20.35
CA LYS A 647 9.90 9.96 -21.12
C LYS A 647 9.98 10.19 -22.62
N THR A 648 10.16 9.08 -23.30
CA THR A 648 10.14 8.93 -24.76
C THR A 648 8.90 8.11 -25.15
N ASP A 649 8.74 7.84 -26.45
CA ASP A 649 7.66 6.97 -26.94
C ASP A 649 7.84 5.51 -26.49
N ASP A 650 9.09 5.07 -26.32
CA ASP A 650 9.45 3.67 -26.06
C ASP A 650 9.95 3.42 -24.62
N GLY A 651 10.14 4.45 -23.79
CA GLY A 651 10.68 4.29 -22.44
C GLY A 651 10.93 5.59 -21.68
N ARG A 652 12.06 5.66 -20.98
CA ARG A 652 12.54 6.86 -20.28
C ARG A 652 14.06 6.93 -20.26
N LEU A 653 14.61 8.14 -20.18
CA LEU A 653 16.04 8.35 -20.04
C LEU A 653 16.53 8.00 -18.63
N GLN A 654 17.67 7.34 -18.57
CA GLN A 654 18.35 6.93 -17.35
C GLN A 654 19.87 6.96 -17.52
N VAL A 655 20.59 7.11 -16.42
CA VAL A 655 22.04 6.83 -16.40
C VAL A 655 22.24 5.31 -16.37
N GLU A 656 23.02 4.80 -17.33
CA GLU A 656 23.28 3.37 -17.50
C GLU A 656 23.82 2.73 -16.20
N ASP A 657 23.23 1.58 -15.84
CA ASP A 657 23.54 0.79 -14.64
C ASP A 657 23.46 1.56 -13.30
N GLY A 658 22.87 2.76 -13.29
CA GLY A 658 22.90 3.64 -12.12
C GLY A 658 24.30 4.09 -11.73
N SER A 659 25.25 4.08 -12.67
CA SER A 659 26.63 4.48 -12.43
C SER A 659 26.71 5.90 -11.85
N THR A 660 27.65 6.12 -10.95
CA THR A 660 27.97 7.43 -10.40
C THR A 660 29.22 8.04 -11.05
N ASP A 661 29.79 7.42 -12.08
CA ASP A 661 31.03 7.88 -12.71
C ASP A 661 30.79 8.95 -13.78
N ASP A 662 31.76 9.85 -13.95
CA ASP A 662 31.80 10.75 -15.11
C ASP A 662 31.93 9.93 -16.40
N GLY A 663 31.22 10.34 -17.44
CA GLY A 663 31.20 9.64 -18.73
C GLY A 663 30.25 8.45 -18.80
N ALA A 664 29.52 8.12 -17.73
CA ALA A 664 28.49 7.10 -17.79
C ALA A 664 27.38 7.51 -18.77
N ASN A 665 26.96 6.57 -19.60
CA ASN A 665 26.07 6.83 -20.72
C ASN A 665 24.65 7.18 -20.25
N VAL A 666 23.95 8.00 -21.02
CA VAL A 666 22.51 8.20 -20.85
C VAL A 666 21.78 7.36 -21.89
N VAL A 667 20.92 6.46 -21.43
CA VAL A 667 20.22 5.47 -22.25
C VAL A 667 18.72 5.52 -22.03
N GLU A 668 17.96 4.96 -22.97
CA GLU A 668 16.53 4.69 -22.84
C GLU A 668 16.30 3.31 -22.22
N GLY A 669 15.37 3.22 -21.26
CA GLY A 669 14.99 1.94 -20.64
C GLY A 669 13.59 1.91 -20.03
N ASP A 670 13.22 0.72 -19.57
CA ASP A 670 11.97 0.45 -18.86
C ASP A 670 11.92 1.11 -17.48
N TRP A 671 10.74 1.16 -16.85
CA TRP A 671 10.61 1.71 -15.50
C TRP A 671 11.11 0.75 -14.41
N GLU A 672 12.25 1.04 -13.81
CA GLU A 672 12.85 0.21 -12.77
C GLU A 672 12.59 0.73 -11.35
N GLY A 673 12.09 1.95 -11.19
CA GLY A 673 11.84 2.49 -9.83
C GLY A 673 13.08 3.05 -9.13
N ARG A 674 14.15 3.30 -9.87
CA ARG A 674 15.46 3.67 -9.34
C ARG A 674 15.76 5.16 -9.52
N ALA A 675 16.58 5.72 -8.63
CA ALA A 675 16.91 7.14 -8.63
C ALA A 675 17.70 7.61 -9.87
N ASN A 676 18.39 6.70 -10.57
CA ASN A 676 19.10 6.98 -11.82
C ASN A 676 18.20 7.30 -13.03
N GLN A 677 16.88 7.17 -12.86
CA GLN A 677 15.87 7.51 -13.85
C GLN A 677 15.16 8.85 -13.52
N ILE A 678 15.63 9.56 -12.48
CA ILE A 678 15.05 10.81 -11.99
C ILE A 678 16.02 11.97 -12.26
N TRP A 679 15.50 13.04 -12.85
CA TRP A 679 16.26 14.20 -13.31
C TRP A 679 15.76 15.50 -12.69
N LEU A 680 16.68 16.31 -12.16
CA LEU A 680 16.39 17.65 -11.64
C LEU A 680 16.68 18.69 -12.72
N PHE A 681 15.74 19.61 -12.95
CA PHE A 681 15.91 20.70 -13.90
C PHE A 681 16.21 21.97 -13.11
N GLU A 682 17.46 22.44 -13.17
CA GLU A 682 17.91 23.62 -12.44
C GLU A 682 18.29 24.73 -13.43
N GLU A 683 17.63 25.88 -13.34
CA GLU A 683 17.82 27.01 -14.26
C GLU A 683 19.23 27.62 -14.13
N VAL A 684 19.84 28.06 -15.25
CA VAL A 684 21.24 28.55 -15.33
C VAL A 684 21.34 29.98 -15.85
#